data_AF-A0A354PB79-F1
#
_entry.id   AF-A0A354PB79-F1
#
_cell.length_a   1.000
_cell.length_b   1.000
_cell.length_c   1.000
_cell.angle_alpha   90.00
_cell.angle_beta   90.00
_cell.angle_gamma   90.00
#
_symmetry.space_group_name_H-M   'P 1'
#
loop_
_entity.id
_entity.type
_entity.pdbx_description
1 polymer ?
#
loop_
_entity_poly.entity_id
_entity_poly.type
_entity_poly.pdbx_seq_one_letter_code
_entity_poly.pdbx_strand_id
1 'polypeptide(L)'
;QYTSGSTGSPKGVMLTHRNVLANCALILEAFEPERTYCGMAWLPAYHDMGLVGGILQPMYTGRTATLMSPMTFLQRPAKWLQTMSREKIEISGGPNFGYQLCVDKIDDDELVGVDLSHWRIAFNGAEPIRPKTIDAFVERFAPYGFRRDAFLPCYGMAETTLLVTGGPKEGRPVTNTFDGSLLDQRKVVIDPDAEHARTLVGCGRVISGESVEIVSPDTFEVLPPGEIGEIWIQSPSVGQGYWQALRATEKTFHGMTADGQGPFLRSGDLGFLHDGQLYISGRLKDMIIVRGVNRYPQDIEQTVEMASDAVQAGSVAAFAMTLQDREHLVIVAETIRQRGLDWDAHLQSIRRAVNEEHELPPDAVYLVRNSSVPKTSSGKIQRHACMEAVRDGDLKVIAKWVRWEEIAGVVRSGGPTMMTAGAASRGFSVRSATDSAAQPTDQASTPLDRMILSAVEHQIRKVAGERAVGLKPETNIVLDLGLDSLERLEIARGLEDTFGGRFPQEVLDSIETIEETARAIAQYLPQDGVARAVKRIAAGDFSRALNSTDAGAETNAEASAAVIEPEDSIEQFGEYKRLRQNMSQMLMTGVPNPYFTVHESVVRDTTVVGGKELISFASYNYLGMSGDPRVSEAAIDAIRKYGTSVSASRLVSGEKPVHGQLENRIAKWIGVDAAITMVGGHATNETTIGHLLGPGDLIVHDSLSHNSIVQGALLSGARRRAFPHNDHEALDELLGKVRSQYRRVLIIVEGVYSMDGDFADVPAFIEVKRKHRAMLMVDEAHSMGTMGRTGHGISEHFALNPRDVDIWMGTLSKSMASCGGYIAGTAALIEYLRYTAPGFVFSVGLPPSSAAAALASMDVLEQEPERVETLRQRSELFLSLAKNAGLDTGDSGGTPVIPVITGNSMVALRLSHRMFGDGVNVQPILYPAVDESAARLRFFMTSEHSEEQIRYTVQRVIHHMEDLGQLTRPIPQTAIHQESRRRGPIAS
;
A
#
# COMPACT_ATOMS: atom_id res chain seq x y z
N GLN A 1 0.49 -0.46 18.74
CA GLN A 1 1.79 -0.08 18.12
C GLN A 1 2.40 -1.32 17.48
N TYR A 2 3.04 -1.24 16.32
CA TYR A 2 3.70 -2.41 15.69
C TYR A 2 5.21 -2.37 15.85
N THR A 3 5.85 -3.53 16.01
CA THR A 3 7.31 -3.67 15.98
C THR A 3 7.85 -3.47 14.55
N SER A 4 9.11 -3.06 14.42
CA SER A 4 9.71 -2.71 13.11
C SER A 4 9.98 -3.88 12.17
N GLY A 5 9.74 -5.13 12.59
CA GLY A 5 9.91 -6.33 11.75
C GLY A 5 11.35 -6.65 11.33
N SER A 6 12.38 -6.16 12.04
CA SER A 6 13.79 -6.39 11.65
C SER A 6 14.24 -7.86 11.76
N THR A 7 13.49 -8.70 12.47
CA THR A 7 13.76 -10.13 12.68
C THR A 7 12.58 -11.03 12.26
N GLY A 8 11.68 -10.55 11.40
CA GLY A 8 10.46 -11.26 10.94
C GLY A 8 9.24 -10.34 10.81
N SER A 9 8.02 -10.90 10.71
CA SER A 9 6.79 -10.11 10.55
C SER A 9 6.56 -9.12 11.71
N PRO A 10 6.13 -7.88 11.44
CA PRO A 10 5.72 -6.92 12.47
C PRO A 10 4.69 -7.50 13.44
N LYS A 11 4.88 -7.28 14.74
CA LYS A 11 3.98 -7.75 15.80
C LYS A 11 3.29 -6.56 16.44
N GLY A 12 1.98 -6.66 16.69
CA GLY A 12 1.24 -5.63 17.42
C GLY A 12 1.55 -5.69 18.92
N VAL A 13 2.24 -4.70 19.47
CA VAL A 13 2.42 -4.49 20.91
C VAL A 13 1.18 -3.80 21.48
N MET A 14 0.61 -4.42 22.51
CA MET A 14 -0.53 -3.88 23.26
C MET A 14 -0.05 -2.84 24.27
N LEU A 15 -0.37 -1.57 24.03
CA LEU A 15 -0.01 -0.47 24.93
C LEU A 15 -1.26 0.07 25.63
N THR A 16 -1.15 0.32 26.92
CA THR A 16 -2.16 1.04 27.69
C THR A 16 -1.83 2.53 27.73
N HIS A 17 -2.83 3.37 28.05
CA HIS A 17 -2.61 4.79 28.29
C HIS A 17 -1.53 5.05 29.36
N ARG A 18 -1.49 4.21 30.41
CA ARG A 18 -0.47 4.28 31.46
C ARG A 18 0.93 4.03 30.93
N ASN A 19 1.11 3.07 30.02
CA ASN A 19 2.41 2.79 29.42
C ASN A 19 2.93 4.01 28.64
N VAL A 20 2.05 4.64 27.87
CA VAL A 20 2.37 5.84 27.08
C VAL A 20 2.74 7.02 27.97
N LEU A 21 1.95 7.32 29.00
CA LEU A 21 2.24 8.41 29.94
C LEU A 21 3.54 8.17 30.71
N ALA A 22 3.79 6.93 31.15
CA ALA A 22 5.03 6.57 31.80
C ALA A 22 6.23 6.83 30.89
N ASN A 23 6.15 6.43 29.62
CA ASN A 23 7.23 6.68 28.68
C ASN A 23 7.45 8.17 28.37
N CYS A 24 6.39 8.97 28.30
CA CYS A 24 6.53 10.42 28.12
C CYS A 24 7.23 11.09 29.31
N ALA A 25 6.96 10.61 30.53
CA ALA A 25 7.67 11.05 31.73
C ALA A 25 9.16 10.67 31.67
N LEU A 26 9.48 9.45 31.22
CA LEU A 26 10.87 9.01 31.01
C LEU A 26 11.60 9.87 29.97
N ILE A 27 10.96 10.17 28.84
CA ILE A 27 11.56 11.04 27.82
C ILE A 27 11.82 12.44 28.38
N LEU A 28 10.90 12.99 29.17
CA LEU A 28 11.09 14.29 29.81
C LEU A 28 12.30 14.30 30.76
N GLU A 29 12.44 13.27 31.59
CA GLU A 29 13.57 13.12 32.51
C GLU A 29 14.89 12.93 31.76
N ALA A 30 14.91 12.09 30.73
CA ALA A 30 16.12 11.76 29.98
C ALA A 30 16.62 12.89 29.08
N PHE A 31 15.69 13.63 28.46
CA PHE A 31 16.04 14.66 27.48
C PHE A 31 16.44 15.97 28.16
N GLU A 32 15.98 16.20 29.39
CA GLU A 32 16.16 17.43 30.17
C GLU A 32 15.93 18.70 29.32
N PRO A 33 14.78 18.81 28.63
CA PRO A 33 14.56 19.90 27.71
C PRO A 33 14.31 21.22 28.44
N GLU A 34 14.58 22.35 27.78
CA GLU A 34 14.23 23.65 28.34
C GLU A 34 12.72 23.82 28.48
N ARG A 35 12.27 24.66 29.42
CA ARG A 35 10.84 24.87 29.69
C ARG A 35 10.08 25.51 28.53
N THR A 36 10.69 25.91 27.43
CA THR A 36 10.02 26.59 26.31
C THR A 36 10.45 26.05 24.95
N TYR A 37 10.92 24.81 24.90
CA TYR A 37 11.47 24.24 23.67
C TYR A 37 10.44 24.12 22.54
N CYS A 38 10.94 24.15 21.30
CA CYS A 38 10.20 23.73 20.11
C CYS A 38 10.82 22.44 19.55
N GLY A 39 9.97 21.45 19.25
CA GLY A 39 10.36 20.17 18.68
C GLY A 39 10.10 20.08 17.18
N MET A 40 10.80 19.18 16.50
CA MET A 40 10.49 18.79 15.13
C MET A 40 10.67 17.29 14.94
N ALA A 41 9.74 16.67 14.21
CA ALA A 41 9.86 15.28 13.80
C ALA A 41 9.56 15.13 12.30
N TRP A 42 10.45 14.44 11.60
CA TRP A 42 10.22 13.95 10.25
C TRP A 42 9.87 12.45 10.23
N LEU A 43 9.90 11.80 11.38
CA LEU A 43 9.74 10.36 11.54
C LEU A 43 8.26 9.95 11.34
N PRO A 44 7.99 8.76 10.77
CA PRO A 44 6.61 8.37 10.47
C PRO A 44 5.75 8.20 11.73
N ALA A 45 4.54 8.74 11.73
CA ALA A 45 3.61 8.69 12.86
C ALA A 45 3.07 7.28 13.18
N TYR A 46 3.27 6.31 12.29
CA TYR A 46 2.93 4.90 12.55
C TYR A 46 4.07 4.12 13.24
N HIS A 47 5.23 4.74 13.46
CA HIS A 47 6.32 4.19 14.26
C HIS A 47 6.38 4.82 15.65
N ASP A 48 6.85 4.05 16.62
CA ASP A 48 7.05 4.45 18.01
C ASP A 48 7.79 5.78 18.19
N MET A 49 8.92 5.99 17.52
CA MET A 49 9.72 7.21 17.66
C MET A 49 9.03 8.45 17.09
N GLY A 50 8.28 8.31 15.99
CA GLY A 50 7.49 9.40 15.41
C GLY A 50 6.22 9.69 16.20
N LEU A 51 5.50 8.64 16.62
CA LEU A 51 4.28 8.75 17.40
C LEU A 51 4.55 9.27 18.82
N VAL A 52 5.33 8.52 19.60
CA VAL A 52 5.56 8.82 21.02
C VAL A 52 6.51 10.01 21.16
N GLY A 53 7.66 9.98 20.48
CA GLY A 53 8.65 11.05 20.57
C GLY A 53 8.28 12.32 19.80
N GLY A 54 7.70 12.18 18.61
CA GLY A 54 7.41 13.31 17.71
C GLY A 54 6.07 14.01 17.96
N ILE A 55 5.04 13.27 18.38
CA ILE A 55 3.67 13.80 18.53
C ILE A 55 3.25 13.83 20.01
N LEU A 56 3.32 12.69 20.70
CA LEU A 56 2.79 12.58 22.06
C LEU A 56 3.65 13.30 23.11
N GLN A 57 4.98 13.32 22.96
CA GLN A 57 5.86 14.00 23.92
C GLN A 57 5.67 15.54 23.95
N PRO A 58 5.59 16.25 22.80
CA PRO A 58 5.22 17.67 22.79
C PRO A 58 3.83 17.92 23.39
N MET A 59 2.85 17.04 23.14
CA MET A 59 1.53 17.13 23.77
C MET A 59 1.62 16.98 25.30
N TYR A 60 2.40 16.00 25.78
CA TYR A 60 2.61 15.72 27.20
C TYR A 60 3.26 16.91 27.93
N THR A 61 4.17 17.61 27.26
CA THR A 61 4.92 18.76 27.84
C THR A 61 4.30 20.12 27.55
N GLY A 62 3.22 20.17 26.76
CA GLY A 62 2.55 21.40 26.32
C GLY A 62 3.42 22.27 25.41
N ARG A 63 4.12 21.66 24.44
CA ARG A 63 5.09 22.31 23.53
C ARG A 63 4.69 22.18 22.07
N THR A 64 5.22 23.09 21.26
CA THR A 64 5.02 23.09 19.81
C THR A 64 5.92 22.07 19.13
N ALA A 65 5.36 21.33 18.18
CA ALA A 65 6.08 20.42 17.31
C ALA A 65 5.85 20.76 15.83
N THR A 66 6.91 20.86 15.06
CA THR A 66 6.86 20.95 13.60
C THR A 66 6.96 19.54 13.01
N LEU A 67 6.00 19.16 12.17
CA LEU A 67 6.01 17.85 11.50
C LEU A 67 6.41 17.99 10.04
N MET A 68 7.28 17.10 9.58
CA MET A 68 7.68 16.98 8.18
C MET A 68 7.40 15.56 7.69
N SER A 69 6.97 15.43 6.43
CA SER A 69 6.81 14.09 5.85
C SER A 69 8.18 13.36 5.77
N PRO A 70 8.28 12.09 6.18
CA PRO A 70 9.50 11.29 6.04
C PRO A 70 10.05 11.29 4.61
N MET A 71 9.14 11.26 3.62
CA MET A 71 9.51 11.31 2.20
C MET A 71 10.14 12.65 1.80
N THR A 72 9.70 13.76 2.42
CA THR A 72 10.31 15.08 2.18
C THR A 72 11.75 15.10 2.67
N PHE A 73 12.01 14.56 3.87
CA PHE A 73 13.37 14.44 4.40
C PHE A 73 14.25 13.53 3.52
N LEU A 74 13.78 12.33 3.19
CA LEU A 74 14.56 11.36 2.39
C LEU A 74 14.91 11.90 0.99
N GLN A 75 14.01 12.65 0.35
CA GLN A 75 14.25 13.25 -0.96
C GLN A 75 15.11 14.50 -0.91
N ARG A 76 15.02 15.28 0.17
CA ARG A 76 15.68 16.59 0.33
C ARG A 76 16.14 16.78 1.79
N PRO A 77 17.22 16.11 2.22
CA PRO A 77 17.65 16.13 3.62
C PRO A 77 18.01 17.54 4.12
N ALA A 78 18.47 18.44 3.24
CA ALA A 78 18.72 19.85 3.56
C ALA A 78 17.50 20.57 4.15
N LYS A 79 16.27 20.18 3.77
CA LYS A 79 15.05 20.79 4.32
C LYS A 79 14.91 20.58 5.82
N TRP A 80 15.46 19.50 6.38
CA TRP A 80 15.48 19.29 7.83
C TRP A 80 16.28 20.39 8.49
N LEU A 81 17.55 20.57 8.11
CA LEU A 81 18.45 21.59 8.67
C LEU A 81 17.95 23.02 8.43
N GLN A 82 17.41 23.30 7.24
CA GLN A 82 16.81 24.60 6.91
C GLN A 82 15.58 24.90 7.78
N THR A 83 14.77 23.89 8.10
CA THR A 83 13.61 24.05 8.99
C THR A 83 14.06 24.19 10.44
N MET A 84 15.06 23.42 10.88
CA MET A 84 15.67 23.57 12.21
C MET A 84 16.15 25.00 12.42
N SER A 85 16.78 25.60 11.41
CA SER A 85 17.25 26.98 11.45
C SER A 85 16.10 28.00 11.42
N ARG A 86 15.20 27.90 10.45
CA ARG A 86 14.10 28.86 10.26
C ARG A 86 13.18 28.94 11.48
N GLU A 87 12.82 27.79 12.03
CA GLU A 87 11.88 27.69 13.16
C GLU A 87 12.58 27.66 14.52
N LYS A 88 13.92 27.74 14.54
CA LYS A 88 14.74 27.67 15.77
C LYS A 88 14.43 26.46 16.63
N ILE A 89 14.30 25.30 15.99
CA ILE A 89 13.96 24.04 16.66
C ILE A 89 15.09 23.64 17.62
N GLU A 90 14.71 23.24 18.83
CA GLU A 90 15.64 22.81 19.87
C GLU A 90 15.78 21.28 19.96
N ILE A 91 14.70 20.54 19.67
CA ILE A 91 14.66 19.09 19.78
C ILE A 91 14.25 18.47 18.44
N SER A 92 15.16 17.71 17.85
CA SER A 92 14.84 16.88 16.69
C SER A 92 15.86 15.75 16.60
N GLY A 93 15.53 14.68 15.91
CA GLY A 93 16.43 13.54 15.83
C GLY A 93 15.84 12.42 15.03
N GLY A 94 16.53 11.29 15.08
CA GLY A 94 16.18 10.13 14.28
C GLY A 94 17.22 9.03 14.42
N PRO A 95 17.11 7.99 13.59
CA PRO A 95 18.10 6.93 13.56
C PRO A 95 19.44 7.40 13.00
N ASN A 96 20.50 6.63 13.28
CA ASN A 96 21.87 6.95 12.89
C ASN A 96 22.00 7.23 11.38
N PHE A 97 21.27 6.50 10.53
CA PHE A 97 21.28 6.71 9.08
C PHE A 97 20.85 8.13 8.67
N GLY A 98 19.93 8.77 9.40
CA GLY A 98 19.42 10.10 9.07
C GLY A 98 20.51 11.17 9.16
N TYR A 99 21.37 11.06 10.17
CA TYR A 99 22.55 11.92 10.32
C TYR A 99 23.57 11.65 9.20
N GLN A 100 23.85 10.38 8.89
CA GLN A 100 24.76 10.03 7.81
C GLN A 100 24.27 10.54 6.44
N LEU A 101 22.95 10.43 6.18
CA LEU A 101 22.35 10.93 4.94
C LEU A 101 22.57 12.43 4.76
N CYS A 102 22.51 13.20 5.85
CA CYS A 102 22.78 14.65 5.80
C CYS A 102 24.24 14.93 5.44
N VAL A 103 25.18 14.18 6.03
CA VAL A 103 26.62 14.30 5.72
C VAL A 103 26.87 13.97 4.24
N ASP A 104 26.24 12.92 3.73
CA ASP A 104 26.52 12.38 2.40
C ASP A 104 25.85 13.15 1.25
N LYS A 105 24.71 13.82 1.49
CA LYS A 105 23.83 14.33 0.43
C LYS A 105 23.62 15.84 0.40
N ILE A 106 23.97 16.56 1.46
CA ILE A 106 23.72 18.00 1.52
C ILE A 106 24.91 18.75 0.94
N ASP A 107 24.67 19.40 -0.20
CA ASP A 107 25.62 20.26 -0.87
C ASP A 107 25.77 21.60 -0.13
N ASP A 108 26.92 22.27 -0.30
CA ASP A 108 27.23 23.52 0.42
C ASP A 108 26.29 24.68 0.10
N ASP A 109 25.78 24.74 -1.13
CA ASP A 109 24.85 25.80 -1.58
C ASP A 109 23.48 25.69 -0.90
N GLU A 110 23.05 24.48 -0.52
CA GLU A 110 21.82 24.25 0.23
C GLU A 110 21.91 24.70 1.70
N LEU A 111 23.12 24.95 2.22
CA LEU A 111 23.38 25.37 3.59
C LEU A 111 23.51 26.89 3.77
N VAL A 112 23.40 27.66 2.68
CA VAL A 112 23.51 29.11 2.74
C VAL A 112 22.43 29.70 3.67
N GLY A 113 22.87 30.37 4.74
CA GLY A 113 22.00 30.99 5.72
C GLY A 113 21.44 30.04 6.79
N VAL A 114 21.88 28.77 6.83
CA VAL A 114 21.51 27.82 7.88
C VAL A 114 22.29 28.12 9.17
N ASP A 115 21.55 28.23 10.28
CA ASP A 115 22.05 28.34 11.66
C ASP A 115 21.40 27.26 12.54
N LEU A 116 22.23 26.33 13.03
CA LEU A 116 21.88 25.19 13.86
C LEU A 116 22.20 25.40 15.35
N SER A 117 22.60 26.61 15.76
CA SER A 117 22.97 26.93 17.15
C SER A 117 21.82 26.76 18.16
N HIS A 118 20.59 26.70 17.66
CA HIS A 118 19.38 26.41 18.43
C HIS A 118 19.15 24.91 18.68
N TRP A 119 19.76 24.01 17.91
CA TRP A 119 19.57 22.57 18.08
C TRP A 119 20.28 22.07 19.36
N ARG A 120 19.51 21.82 20.42
CA ARG A 120 20.02 21.44 21.76
C ARG A 120 19.98 19.94 22.03
N ILE A 121 19.03 19.24 21.42
CA ILE A 121 18.84 17.80 21.60
C ILE A 121 18.68 17.16 20.22
N ALA A 122 19.77 16.55 19.76
CA ALA A 122 19.88 15.73 18.56
C ALA A 122 19.83 14.25 18.97
N PHE A 123 18.63 13.73 19.23
CA PHE A 123 18.48 12.35 19.68
C PHE A 123 18.85 11.36 18.57
N ASN A 124 19.61 10.32 18.92
CA ASN A 124 20.04 9.26 18.00
C ASN A 124 19.76 7.90 18.64
N GLY A 125 18.99 7.05 17.96
CA GLY A 125 18.54 5.76 18.49
C GLY A 125 18.04 4.80 17.41
N ALA A 126 17.36 3.74 17.82
CA ALA A 126 16.80 2.68 16.95
C ALA A 126 17.82 1.76 16.23
N GLU A 127 19.09 2.14 16.08
CA GLU A 127 20.16 1.32 15.49
C GLU A 127 21.44 1.42 16.33
N PRO A 128 22.43 0.53 16.17
CA PRO A 128 23.76 0.73 16.72
C PRO A 128 24.29 2.11 16.33
N ILE A 129 24.55 2.94 17.33
CA ILE A 129 24.98 4.33 17.12
C ILE A 129 26.48 4.31 16.84
N ARG A 130 26.86 4.84 15.68
CA ARG A 130 28.25 4.77 15.20
C ARG A 130 29.00 6.04 15.62
N PRO A 131 30.12 5.94 16.37
CA PRO A 131 30.91 7.12 16.75
C PRO A 131 31.31 7.97 15.53
N LYS A 132 31.67 7.32 14.43
CA LYS A 132 32.06 7.99 13.17
C LYS A 132 30.96 8.85 12.55
N THR A 133 29.70 8.40 12.62
CA THR A 133 28.58 9.22 12.11
C THR A 133 28.39 10.47 12.96
N ILE A 134 28.56 10.35 14.29
CA ILE A 134 28.53 11.50 15.19
C ILE A 134 29.68 12.46 14.83
N ASP A 135 30.90 11.95 14.71
CA ASP A 135 32.09 12.76 14.42
C ASP A 135 31.97 13.48 13.07
N ALA A 136 31.59 12.77 12.00
CA ALA A 136 31.43 13.34 10.67
C ALA A 136 30.30 14.38 10.61
N PHE A 137 29.18 14.15 11.30
CA PHE A 137 28.10 15.14 11.37
C PHE A 137 28.53 16.40 12.14
N VAL A 138 29.23 16.23 13.26
CA VAL A 138 29.78 17.37 14.02
C VAL A 138 30.77 18.14 13.17
N GLU A 139 31.74 17.47 12.53
CA GLU A 139 32.74 18.12 11.68
C GLU A 139 32.08 18.89 10.53
N ARG A 140 31.11 18.28 9.85
CA ARG A 140 30.41 18.89 8.70
C ARG A 140 29.56 20.10 9.08
N PHE A 141 28.86 20.04 10.21
CA PHE A 141 27.82 21.03 10.55
C PHE A 141 28.20 21.98 11.70
N ALA A 142 29.36 21.80 12.35
CA ALA A 142 29.88 22.75 13.33
C ALA A 142 30.04 24.20 12.79
N PRO A 143 30.49 24.43 11.53
CA PRO A 143 30.55 25.79 10.97
C PRO A 143 29.19 26.50 10.90
N TYR A 144 28.09 25.73 10.87
CA TYR A 144 26.72 26.23 10.85
C TYR A 144 26.11 26.29 12.26
N GLY A 145 26.91 26.15 13.33
CA GLY A 145 26.47 26.31 14.72
C GLY A 145 26.04 25.04 15.43
N PHE A 146 26.08 23.86 14.78
CA PHE A 146 25.79 22.60 15.47
C PHE A 146 26.85 22.30 16.52
N ARG A 147 26.43 21.81 17.69
CA ARG A 147 27.34 21.51 18.81
C ARG A 147 27.36 20.02 19.10
N ARG A 148 28.54 19.47 19.38
CA ARG A 148 28.70 18.05 19.75
C ARG A 148 27.83 17.65 20.94
N ASP A 149 27.73 18.51 21.94
CA ASP A 149 26.93 18.29 23.16
C ASP A 149 25.41 18.21 22.93
N ALA A 150 24.95 18.57 21.73
CA ALA A 150 23.56 18.41 21.34
C ALA A 150 23.19 16.94 21.11
N PHE A 151 24.14 16.09 20.69
CA PHE A 151 23.86 14.67 20.48
C PHE A 151 23.39 13.98 21.75
N LEU A 152 22.25 13.31 21.66
CA LEU A 152 21.67 12.49 22.71
C LEU A 152 21.52 11.05 22.19
N PRO A 153 22.57 10.22 22.30
CA PRO A 153 22.43 8.79 22.11
C PRO A 153 21.45 8.19 23.13
N CYS A 154 20.48 7.40 22.65
CA CYS A 154 19.46 6.78 23.48
C CYS A 154 19.10 5.37 22.99
N TYR A 155 18.61 4.54 23.90
CA TYR A 155 18.14 3.19 23.59
C TYR A 155 16.66 3.01 23.91
N GLY A 156 15.96 2.28 23.04
CA GLY A 156 14.52 2.14 23.08
C GLY A 156 13.95 1.17 22.04
N MET A 157 12.73 0.69 22.26
CA MET A 157 12.02 -0.24 21.39
C MET A 157 10.50 -0.15 21.54
N ALA A 158 9.78 -0.77 20.59
CA ALA A 158 8.33 -0.72 20.55
C ALA A 158 7.67 -1.43 21.75
N GLU A 159 8.31 -2.49 22.27
CA GLU A 159 7.88 -3.28 23.42
C GLU A 159 7.93 -2.47 24.74
N THR A 160 8.79 -1.45 24.81
CA THR A 160 8.92 -0.52 25.94
C THR A 160 8.19 0.80 25.71
N THR A 161 7.24 0.81 24.77
CA THR A 161 6.58 2.00 24.21
C THR A 161 7.51 2.84 23.33
N LEU A 162 8.64 3.32 23.86
CA LEU A 162 9.71 3.93 23.07
C LEU A 162 11.03 3.91 23.86
N LEU A 163 11.25 4.85 24.80
CA LEU A 163 12.55 5.07 25.44
C LEU A 163 12.79 4.11 26.62
N VAL A 164 14.04 3.65 26.81
CA VAL A 164 14.51 2.91 27.98
C VAL A 164 15.66 3.63 28.69
N THR A 165 16.67 4.07 27.94
CA THR A 165 17.82 4.83 28.49
C THR A 165 18.12 6.05 27.62
N GLY A 166 18.65 7.09 28.26
CA GLY A 166 19.02 8.35 27.65
C GLY A 166 19.65 9.28 28.69
N GLY A 167 20.22 10.40 28.23
CA GLY A 167 20.81 11.40 29.12
C GLY A 167 21.95 10.88 30.03
N PRO A 168 22.33 11.64 31.08
CA PRO A 168 21.91 13.01 31.36
C PRO A 168 22.45 14.00 30.31
N LYS A 169 22.03 15.26 30.40
CA LYS A 169 22.52 16.36 29.54
C LYS A 169 24.03 16.57 29.67
N GLU A 170 24.60 16.32 30.83
CA GLU A 170 26.01 16.55 31.14
C GLU A 170 26.90 15.43 30.58
N GLY A 171 27.96 15.79 29.86
CA GLY A 171 28.97 14.84 29.38
C GLY A 171 28.58 14.02 28.14
N ARG A 172 27.42 14.27 27.53
CA ARG A 172 27.00 13.60 26.28
C ARG A 172 27.62 14.24 25.03
N PRO A 173 27.80 13.48 23.93
CA PRO A 173 27.72 12.02 23.85
C PRO A 173 28.93 11.36 24.54
N VAL A 174 28.68 10.27 25.27
CA VAL A 174 29.75 9.48 25.91
C VAL A 174 30.24 8.41 24.93
N THR A 175 31.54 8.31 24.74
CA THR A 175 32.19 7.28 23.94
C THR A 175 33.36 6.69 24.72
N ASN A 176 33.47 5.37 24.75
CA ASN A 176 34.58 4.66 25.37
C ASN A 176 35.17 3.64 24.40
N THR A 177 36.47 3.42 24.53
CA THR A 177 37.22 2.47 23.71
C THR A 177 37.56 1.25 24.54
N PHE A 178 37.14 0.09 24.08
CA PHE A 178 37.27 -1.20 24.76
C PHE A 178 38.16 -2.13 23.96
N ASP A 179 38.76 -3.12 24.62
CA ASP A 179 39.44 -4.22 23.93
C ASP A 179 38.40 -5.05 23.14
N GLY A 180 38.44 -4.99 21.81
CA GLY A 180 37.49 -5.69 20.95
C GLY A 180 37.59 -7.21 21.03
N SER A 181 38.79 -7.75 21.27
CA SER A 181 39.01 -9.20 21.42
C SER A 181 38.35 -9.73 22.69
N LEU A 182 38.36 -8.92 23.76
CA LEU A 182 37.67 -9.26 25.01
C LEU A 182 36.15 -9.03 24.91
N LEU A 183 35.69 -7.99 24.20
CA LEU A 183 34.25 -7.80 23.91
C LEU A 183 33.64 -8.99 23.17
N ASP A 184 34.39 -9.58 22.23
CA ASP A 184 33.98 -10.77 21.48
C ASP A 184 33.90 -12.02 22.39
N GLN A 185 34.65 -12.02 23.50
CA GLN A 185 34.55 -13.00 24.59
C GLN A 185 33.54 -12.62 25.68
N ARG A 186 32.67 -11.62 25.42
CA ARG A 186 31.67 -11.08 26.35
C ARG A 186 32.26 -10.46 27.62
N LYS A 187 33.50 -9.97 27.56
CA LYS A 187 34.18 -9.26 28.65
C LYS A 187 34.40 -7.80 28.29
N VAL A 188 34.16 -6.92 29.25
CA VAL A 188 34.23 -5.47 29.08
C VAL A 188 35.48 -4.96 29.79
N VAL A 189 36.48 -4.58 29.00
CA VAL A 189 37.73 -3.98 29.48
C VAL A 189 38.03 -2.74 28.67
N ILE A 190 38.26 -1.61 29.35
CA ILE A 190 38.73 -0.38 28.71
C ILE A 190 40.21 -0.54 28.43
N ASP A 191 40.54 -0.56 27.14
CA ASP A 191 41.92 -0.54 26.66
C ASP A 191 41.97 0.17 25.29
N PRO A 192 42.23 1.49 25.28
CA PRO A 192 42.37 2.24 24.04
C PRO A 192 43.59 1.84 23.20
N ASP A 193 44.58 1.18 23.81
CA ASP A 193 45.84 0.79 23.18
C ASP A 193 45.83 -0.69 22.72
N ALA A 194 44.73 -1.41 22.95
CA ALA A 194 44.56 -2.78 22.47
C ALA A 194 44.64 -2.87 20.93
N GLU A 195 45.21 -3.96 20.43
CA GLU A 195 45.41 -4.18 18.98
C GLU A 195 44.10 -4.12 18.17
N HIS A 196 42.99 -4.58 18.77
CA HIS A 196 41.65 -4.56 18.18
C HIS A 196 40.69 -3.67 18.98
N ALA A 197 41.13 -2.46 19.36
CA ALA A 197 40.34 -1.53 20.15
C ALA A 197 39.04 -1.09 19.43
N ARG A 198 37.89 -1.23 20.11
CA ARG A 198 36.55 -0.90 19.59
C ARG A 198 35.93 0.25 20.38
N THR A 199 35.57 1.32 19.70
CA THR A 199 34.88 2.47 20.33
C THR A 199 33.38 2.29 20.24
N LEU A 200 32.70 2.28 21.39
CA LEU A 200 31.24 2.20 21.50
C LEU A 200 30.66 3.48 22.07
N VAL A 201 29.43 3.81 21.67
CA VAL A 201 28.67 4.97 22.17
C VAL A 201 27.81 4.52 23.35
N GLY A 202 27.88 5.24 24.46
CA GLY A 202 26.97 5.07 25.59
C GLY A 202 25.59 5.61 25.24
N CYS A 203 24.56 4.79 25.33
CA CYS A 203 23.17 5.09 24.99
C CYS A 203 22.38 5.72 26.16
N GLY A 204 23.08 6.33 27.11
CA GLY A 204 22.49 6.99 28.25
C GLY A 204 22.42 6.13 29.51
N ARG A 205 21.87 6.72 30.57
CA ARG A 205 21.72 6.06 31.87
C ARG A 205 20.35 5.41 32.03
N VAL A 206 20.26 4.47 32.97
CA VAL A 206 18.97 3.95 33.46
C VAL A 206 18.28 5.06 34.25
N ILE A 207 17.08 5.43 33.82
CA ILE A 207 16.30 6.57 34.34
C ILE A 207 15.53 6.14 35.59
N SER A 208 15.19 7.08 36.47
CA SER A 208 14.51 6.78 37.74
C SER A 208 13.18 6.07 37.50
N GLY A 209 12.99 4.89 38.11
CA GLY A 209 11.77 4.07 37.97
C GLY A 209 11.85 2.99 36.89
N GLU A 210 12.96 2.93 36.15
CA GLU A 210 13.31 1.81 35.28
C GLU A 210 14.24 0.84 36.00
N SER A 211 14.08 -0.46 35.75
CA SER A 211 15.07 -1.47 36.10
C SER A 211 15.59 -2.11 34.82
N VAL A 212 16.92 -2.06 34.64
CA VAL A 212 17.62 -2.68 33.51
C VAL A 212 18.71 -3.58 34.07
N GLU A 213 18.55 -4.87 33.82
CA GLU A 213 19.49 -5.91 34.26
C GLU A 213 20.19 -6.51 33.05
N ILE A 214 21.46 -6.88 33.23
CA ILE A 214 22.23 -7.60 32.21
C ILE A 214 22.21 -9.08 32.61
N VAL A 215 21.51 -9.90 31.82
CA VAL A 215 21.19 -11.28 32.18
C VAL A 215 21.81 -12.25 31.19
N SER A 216 22.41 -13.33 31.69
CA SER A 216 22.89 -14.43 30.86
C SER A 216 21.73 -15.03 30.07
N PRO A 217 21.76 -15.04 28.72
CA PRO A 217 20.69 -15.62 27.92
C PRO A 217 20.58 -17.14 28.07
N ASP A 218 21.63 -17.79 28.58
CA ASP A 218 21.76 -19.25 28.70
C ASP A 218 21.39 -19.74 30.11
N THR A 219 21.84 -19.05 31.16
CA THR A 219 21.62 -19.43 32.56
C THR A 219 20.51 -18.64 33.25
N PHE A 220 20.08 -17.52 32.66
CA PHE A 220 19.14 -16.54 33.25
C PHE A 220 19.63 -15.92 34.57
N GLU A 221 20.93 -16.02 34.86
CA GLU A 221 21.56 -15.33 35.99
C GLU A 221 21.88 -13.88 35.63
N VAL A 222 21.69 -12.96 36.58
CA VAL A 222 22.14 -11.57 36.44
C VAL A 222 23.67 -11.58 36.46
N LEU A 223 24.27 -10.98 35.44
CA LEU A 223 25.72 -10.95 35.26
C LEU A 223 26.36 -9.83 36.11
N PRO A 224 27.58 -10.04 36.64
CA PRO A 224 28.31 -8.99 37.33
C PRO A 224 28.74 -7.86 36.37
N PRO A 225 29.05 -6.66 36.89
CA PRO A 225 29.65 -5.60 36.10
C PRO A 225 30.90 -6.10 35.36
N GLY A 226 31.05 -5.73 34.09
CA GLY A 226 32.18 -6.14 33.25
C GLY A 226 31.89 -7.29 32.29
N GLU A 227 30.66 -7.81 32.26
CA GLU A 227 30.24 -8.86 31.33
C GLU A 227 29.09 -8.42 30.42
N ILE A 228 28.98 -9.07 29.25
CA ILE A 228 27.95 -8.80 28.24
C ILE A 228 26.84 -9.85 28.34
N GLY A 229 25.59 -9.40 28.45
CA GLY A 229 24.40 -10.25 28.51
C GLY A 229 23.21 -9.67 27.75
N GLU A 230 22.09 -10.37 27.80
CA GLU A 230 20.80 -9.88 27.28
C GLU A 230 20.27 -8.76 28.19
N ILE A 231 19.82 -7.67 27.58
CA ILE A 231 19.26 -6.53 28.31
C ILE A 231 17.82 -6.86 28.71
N TRP A 232 17.57 -6.99 30.01
CA TRP A 232 16.25 -7.28 30.57
C TRP A 232 15.68 -6.03 31.23
N ILE A 233 14.43 -5.71 30.94
CA ILE A 233 13.83 -4.42 31.28
C ILE A 233 12.56 -4.64 32.09
N GLN A 234 12.46 -3.97 33.23
CA GLN A 234 11.22 -3.88 33.99
C GLN A 234 10.86 -2.41 34.17
N SER A 235 9.69 -2.03 33.66
CA SER A 235 9.27 -0.64 33.62
C SER A 235 7.75 -0.50 33.51
N PRO A 236 7.16 0.57 34.08
CA PRO A 236 5.78 0.94 33.80
C PRO A 236 5.48 1.25 32.33
N SER A 237 6.48 1.50 31.47
CA SER A 237 6.29 1.72 30.03
C SER A 237 6.29 0.44 29.19
N VAL A 238 6.58 -0.72 29.78
CA VAL A 238 6.52 -2.02 29.10
C VAL A 238 5.08 -2.35 28.72
N GLY A 239 4.86 -2.72 27.45
CA GLY A 239 3.56 -3.13 26.93
C GLY A 239 3.00 -4.39 27.59
N GLN A 240 1.72 -4.65 27.40
CA GLN A 240 1.03 -5.81 28.01
C GLN A 240 1.33 -7.15 27.31
N GLY A 241 2.11 -7.13 26.23
CA GLY A 241 2.36 -8.27 25.36
C GLY A 241 2.03 -8.01 23.90
N TYR A 242 2.08 -9.08 23.11
CA TYR A 242 1.71 -9.06 21.70
C TYR A 242 0.24 -9.45 21.48
N TRP A 243 -0.45 -8.70 20.62
CA TRP A 243 -1.83 -8.94 20.22
C TRP A 243 -1.98 -10.33 19.58
N GLN A 244 -2.91 -11.13 20.10
CA GLN A 244 -3.22 -12.50 19.63
C GLN A 244 -2.01 -13.45 19.54
N ALA A 245 -0.92 -13.19 20.29
CA ALA A 245 0.31 -13.99 20.23
C ALA A 245 0.83 -14.41 21.61
N LEU A 246 0.00 -15.10 22.39
CA LEU A 246 0.25 -15.47 23.80
C LEU A 246 1.62 -16.15 24.04
N ARG A 247 2.02 -17.12 23.20
CA ARG A 247 3.33 -17.80 23.35
C ARG A 247 4.52 -16.84 23.21
N ALA A 248 4.43 -15.89 22.27
CA ALA A 248 5.47 -14.89 22.09
C ALA A 248 5.44 -13.87 23.24
N THR A 249 4.26 -13.55 23.77
CA THR A 249 4.09 -12.71 24.96
C THR A 249 4.77 -13.33 26.17
N GLU A 250 4.47 -14.58 26.53
CA GLU A 250 5.09 -15.24 27.69
C GLU A 250 6.61 -15.31 27.56
N LYS A 251 7.12 -15.67 26.38
CA LYS A 251 8.57 -15.76 26.15
C LYS A 251 9.27 -14.41 26.29
N THR A 252 8.62 -13.31 25.91
CA THR A 252 9.27 -12.01 25.76
C THR A 252 9.00 -11.08 26.94
N PHE A 253 7.78 -11.01 27.45
CA PHE A 253 7.36 -10.05 28.47
C PHE A 253 7.42 -10.61 29.90
N HIS A 254 7.51 -11.92 30.07
CA HIS A 254 7.45 -12.59 31.38
C HIS A 254 8.76 -13.34 31.71
N GLY A 255 9.92 -12.74 31.37
CA GLY A 255 11.22 -13.28 31.76
C GLY A 255 11.41 -13.28 33.27
N MET A 256 11.90 -14.38 33.83
CA MET A 256 12.23 -14.53 35.25
C MET A 256 13.71 -14.88 35.37
N THR A 257 14.43 -14.20 36.24
CA THR A 257 15.85 -14.49 36.52
C THR A 257 15.97 -15.81 37.30
N ALA A 258 17.18 -16.39 37.33
CA ALA A 258 17.44 -17.66 37.98
C ALA A 258 17.12 -17.66 39.50
N ASP A 259 17.23 -16.49 40.15
CA ASP A 259 16.85 -16.26 41.55
C ASP A 259 15.35 -15.95 41.74
N GLY A 260 14.56 -15.95 40.66
CA GLY A 260 13.10 -15.83 40.69
C GLY A 260 12.56 -14.39 40.67
N GLN A 261 13.36 -13.40 40.27
CA GLN A 261 12.88 -12.02 40.12
C GLN A 261 12.25 -11.78 38.75
N GLY A 262 11.25 -10.91 38.70
CA GLY A 262 10.53 -10.53 37.48
C GLY A 262 9.06 -10.19 37.75
N PRO A 263 8.23 -10.08 36.69
CA PRO A 263 8.58 -10.31 35.29
C PRO A 263 9.42 -9.17 34.68
N PHE A 264 10.34 -9.55 33.81
CA PHE A 264 11.12 -8.65 32.95
C PHE A 264 10.77 -8.86 31.47
N LEU A 265 10.80 -7.77 30.71
CA LEU A 265 10.86 -7.79 29.25
C LEU A 265 12.27 -8.21 28.81
N ARG A 266 12.35 -9.29 28.05
CA ARG A 266 13.54 -9.77 27.37
C ARG A 266 13.69 -9.06 26.02
N SER A 267 14.64 -8.13 25.93
CA SER A 267 14.81 -7.31 24.71
C SER A 267 15.30 -8.10 23.50
N GLY A 268 16.02 -9.22 23.73
CA GLY A 268 16.80 -9.91 22.70
C GLY A 268 18.04 -9.14 22.21
N ASP A 269 18.32 -7.96 22.76
CA ASP A 269 19.49 -7.15 22.47
C ASP A 269 20.58 -7.40 23.54
N LEU A 270 21.84 -7.41 23.11
CA LEU A 270 23.00 -7.64 23.96
C LEU A 270 23.65 -6.31 24.32
N GLY A 271 24.08 -6.20 25.58
CA GLY A 271 24.75 -5.01 26.08
C GLY A 271 25.35 -5.19 27.46
N PHE A 272 25.87 -4.09 27.98
CA PHE A 272 26.48 -4.03 29.30
C PHE A 272 26.35 -2.62 29.89
N LEU A 273 26.40 -2.53 31.22
CA LEU A 273 26.47 -1.26 31.94
C LEU A 273 27.91 -0.96 32.33
N HIS A 274 28.38 0.25 32.03
CA HIS A 274 29.71 0.73 32.43
C HIS A 274 29.66 2.23 32.75
N ASP A 275 30.18 2.63 33.92
CA ASP A 275 30.13 4.00 34.43
C ASP A 275 28.72 4.64 34.38
N GLY A 276 27.71 3.81 34.65
CA GLY A 276 26.30 4.19 34.63
C GLY A 276 25.69 4.36 33.24
N GLN A 277 26.44 4.13 32.16
CA GLN A 277 25.96 4.17 30.78
C GLN A 277 25.63 2.76 30.27
N LEU A 278 24.57 2.63 29.48
CA LEU A 278 24.24 1.41 28.75
C LEU A 278 24.93 1.41 27.40
N TYR A 279 25.70 0.36 27.11
CA TYR A 279 26.32 0.14 25.81
C TYR A 279 25.63 -1.03 25.11
N ILE A 280 25.25 -0.84 23.85
CA ILE A 280 24.65 -1.89 23.02
C ILE A 280 25.77 -2.57 22.23
N SER A 281 25.98 -3.87 22.46
CA SER A 281 27.03 -4.65 21.79
C SER A 281 26.51 -5.45 20.62
N GLY A 282 25.20 -5.73 20.54
CA GLY A 282 24.62 -6.41 19.39
C GLY A 282 23.23 -6.96 19.67
N ARG A 283 22.85 -8.00 18.91
CA ARG A 283 21.55 -8.67 19.05
C ARG A 283 21.73 -10.18 19.11
N LEU A 284 21.03 -10.84 20.04
CA LEU A 284 21.19 -12.27 20.32
C LEU A 284 21.03 -13.15 19.07
N LYS A 285 20.06 -12.80 18.21
CA LYS A 285 19.74 -13.56 16.99
C LYS A 285 20.62 -13.24 15.78
N ASP A 286 21.38 -12.14 15.84
CA ASP A 286 22.20 -11.67 14.72
C ASP A 286 23.70 -11.96 14.95
N MET A 287 24.10 -12.44 16.13
CA MET A 287 25.48 -12.76 16.49
C MET A 287 26.03 -13.87 15.58
N ILE A 288 27.19 -13.62 14.95
CA ILE A 288 27.86 -14.55 14.04
C ILE A 288 28.83 -15.40 14.87
N ILE A 289 28.67 -16.73 14.89
CA ILE A 289 29.51 -17.65 15.69
C ILE A 289 30.36 -18.52 14.78
N VAL A 290 31.42 -17.95 14.22
CA VAL A 290 32.33 -18.74 13.37
C VAL A 290 33.53 -19.20 14.19
N ARG A 291 33.78 -20.52 14.19
CA ARG A 291 34.89 -21.18 14.94
C ARG A 291 34.86 -20.99 16.46
N GLY A 292 33.67 -20.78 17.04
CA GLY A 292 33.50 -20.66 18.49
C GLY A 292 33.85 -19.29 19.07
N VAL A 293 34.09 -18.29 18.20
CA VAL A 293 34.28 -16.88 18.59
C VAL A 293 33.05 -16.10 18.14
N ASN A 294 32.48 -15.29 19.04
CA ASN A 294 31.34 -14.44 18.71
C ASN A 294 31.84 -13.19 17.99
N ARG A 295 31.34 -12.92 16.79
CA ARG A 295 31.56 -11.67 16.07
C ARG A 295 30.24 -10.97 15.87
N TYR A 296 30.21 -9.66 16.07
CA TYR A 296 29.01 -8.87 15.87
C TYR A 296 28.97 -8.37 14.42
N PRO A 297 27.86 -8.57 13.68
CA PRO A 297 27.73 -8.12 12.30
C PRO A 297 28.13 -6.68 12.05
N GLN A 298 27.82 -5.80 12.99
CA GLN A 298 28.02 -4.36 12.90
C GLN A 298 29.49 -3.97 12.74
N ASP A 299 30.39 -4.72 13.39
CA ASP A 299 31.83 -4.44 13.37
C ASP A 299 32.44 -4.87 12.03
N ILE A 300 31.95 -6.00 11.50
CA ILE A 300 32.31 -6.49 10.17
C ILE A 300 31.77 -5.51 9.12
N GLU A 301 30.51 -5.08 9.23
CA GLU A 301 29.89 -4.09 8.35
C GLU A 301 30.68 -2.78 8.35
N GLN A 302 31.10 -2.29 9.52
CA GLN A 302 31.92 -1.09 9.63
C GLN A 302 33.28 -1.26 8.95
N THR A 303 33.92 -2.41 9.12
CA THR A 303 35.22 -2.71 8.50
C THR A 303 35.09 -2.74 6.97
N VAL A 304 34.01 -3.31 6.45
CA VAL A 304 33.70 -3.34 5.01
C VAL A 304 33.53 -1.93 4.46
N GLU A 305 32.78 -1.07 5.16
CA GLU A 305 32.57 0.32 4.77
C GLU A 305 33.89 1.12 4.76
N MET A 306 34.80 0.84 5.69
CA MET A 306 36.12 1.49 5.74
C MET A 306 37.10 0.97 4.70
N ALA A 307 36.98 -0.30 4.32
CA ALA A 307 37.91 -0.96 3.42
C ALA A 307 37.76 -0.54 1.95
N SER A 308 36.65 0.12 1.59
CA SER A 308 36.33 0.43 0.21
C SER A 308 35.49 1.70 0.08
N ASP A 309 36.04 2.72 -0.55
CA ASP A 309 35.33 3.95 -0.94
C ASP A 309 34.22 3.70 -1.98
N ALA A 310 34.24 2.54 -2.64
CA ALA A 310 33.16 2.09 -3.52
C ALA A 310 31.89 1.65 -2.79
N VAL A 311 31.92 1.47 -1.47
CA VAL A 311 30.79 1.01 -0.65
C VAL A 311 30.01 2.19 -0.05
N GLN A 312 28.69 2.13 -0.13
CA GLN A 312 27.81 3.10 0.50
C GLN A 312 27.77 2.87 2.03
N ALA A 313 28.15 3.89 2.80
CA ALA A 313 28.09 3.85 4.25
C ALA A 313 26.66 3.58 4.75
N GLY A 314 26.51 2.75 5.78
CA GLY A 314 25.22 2.34 6.34
C GLY A 314 24.39 1.43 5.44
N SER A 315 24.99 0.83 4.41
CA SER A 315 24.35 -0.10 3.46
C SER A 315 25.12 -1.41 3.30
N VAL A 316 25.63 -1.94 4.42
CA VAL A 316 26.30 -3.25 4.45
C VAL A 316 25.54 -4.18 5.39
N ALA A 317 25.37 -5.43 4.98
CA ALA A 317 24.86 -6.51 5.79
C ALA A 317 25.92 -7.60 5.93
N ALA A 318 26.35 -7.91 7.15
CA ALA A 318 27.14 -9.08 7.46
C ALA A 318 26.28 -10.10 8.21
N PHE A 319 26.36 -11.38 7.86
CA PHE A 319 25.60 -12.43 8.55
C PHE A 319 26.28 -13.80 8.40
N ALA A 320 25.98 -14.68 9.35
CA ALA A 320 26.30 -16.09 9.25
C ALA A 320 25.25 -16.77 8.36
N MET A 321 25.70 -17.59 7.42
CA MET A 321 24.84 -18.46 6.64
C MET A 321 25.34 -19.90 6.77
N THR A 322 24.47 -20.81 7.20
CA THR A 322 24.83 -22.23 7.30
C THR A 322 24.74 -22.87 5.91
N LEU A 323 25.86 -23.38 5.41
CA LEU A 323 25.95 -24.13 4.16
C LEU A 323 26.76 -25.41 4.41
N GLN A 324 26.20 -26.57 4.07
CA GLN A 324 26.84 -27.89 4.28
C GLN A 324 27.29 -28.11 5.74
N ASP A 325 26.40 -27.82 6.70
CA ASP A 325 26.64 -27.98 8.15
C ASP A 325 27.85 -27.19 8.70
N ARG A 326 28.27 -26.14 7.98
CA ARG A 326 29.26 -25.16 8.43
C ARG A 326 28.67 -23.76 8.33
N GLU A 327 28.99 -22.91 9.30
CA GLU A 327 28.68 -21.48 9.22
C GLU A 327 29.70 -20.76 8.34
N HIS A 328 29.20 -19.99 7.38
CA HIS A 328 29.99 -19.19 6.46
C HIS A 328 29.69 -17.71 6.72
N LEU A 329 30.74 -16.87 6.76
CA LEU A 329 30.56 -15.42 6.87
C LEU A 329 30.24 -14.85 5.48
N VAL A 330 29.08 -14.21 5.36
CA VAL A 330 28.62 -13.57 4.13
C VAL A 330 28.47 -12.07 4.33
N ILE A 331 28.97 -11.30 3.37
CA ILE A 331 28.90 -9.85 3.34
C ILE A 331 28.18 -9.41 2.07
N VAL A 332 27.21 -8.52 2.21
CA VAL A 332 26.51 -7.86 1.10
C VAL A 332 26.61 -6.35 1.30
N ALA A 333 27.19 -5.64 0.34
CA ALA A 333 27.44 -4.21 0.44
C ALA A 333 26.89 -3.47 -0.80
N GLU A 334 26.10 -2.43 -0.59
CA GLU A 334 25.70 -1.55 -1.69
C GLU A 334 26.85 -0.69 -2.16
N THR A 335 26.95 -0.46 -3.48
CA THR A 335 27.97 0.43 -4.03
C THR A 335 27.46 1.86 -4.22
N ILE A 336 28.39 2.83 -4.18
CA ILE A 336 28.12 4.20 -4.64
C ILE A 336 27.88 4.22 -6.16
N ARG A 337 27.23 5.28 -6.66
CA ARG A 337 26.92 5.45 -8.09
C ARG A 337 28.10 6.11 -8.84
N GLN A 338 29.18 5.35 -9.02
CA GLN A 338 30.36 5.79 -9.76
C GLN A 338 30.72 4.80 -10.87
N ARG A 339 31.11 5.30 -12.05
CA ARG A 339 31.48 4.47 -13.21
C ARG A 339 32.99 4.22 -13.25
N GLY A 340 33.40 3.07 -13.77
CA GLY A 340 34.81 2.76 -14.04
C GLY A 340 35.62 2.31 -12.81
N LEU A 341 34.95 1.87 -11.74
CA LEU A 341 35.60 1.31 -10.56
C LEU A 341 36.13 -0.10 -10.84
N ASP A 342 37.29 -0.43 -10.26
CA ASP A 342 37.88 -1.77 -10.30
C ASP A 342 37.28 -2.63 -9.18
N TRP A 343 36.19 -3.33 -9.51
CA TRP A 343 35.43 -4.10 -8.52
C TRP A 343 36.22 -5.25 -7.90
N ASP A 344 37.19 -5.84 -8.62
CA ASP A 344 38.01 -6.92 -8.09
C ASP A 344 38.98 -6.39 -7.02
N ALA A 345 39.56 -5.20 -7.24
CA ALA A 345 40.37 -4.52 -6.23
C ALA A 345 39.57 -4.19 -4.96
N HIS A 346 38.32 -3.72 -5.09
CA HIS A 346 37.45 -3.44 -3.95
C HIS A 346 37.03 -4.72 -3.20
N LEU A 347 36.66 -5.79 -3.91
CA LEU A 347 36.37 -7.10 -3.31
C LEU A 347 37.58 -7.64 -2.54
N GLN A 348 38.78 -7.52 -3.11
CA GLN A 348 40.02 -7.95 -2.45
C GLN A 348 40.35 -7.09 -1.22
N SER A 349 40.16 -5.77 -1.31
CA SER A 349 40.36 -4.85 -0.18
C SER A 349 39.44 -5.21 0.99
N ILE A 350 38.15 -5.41 0.72
CA ILE A 350 37.15 -5.80 1.73
C ILE A 350 37.53 -7.13 2.39
N ARG A 351 37.87 -8.15 1.60
CA ARG A 351 38.26 -9.48 2.13
C ARG A 351 39.49 -9.42 3.01
N ARG A 352 40.51 -8.65 2.59
CA ARG A 352 41.76 -8.48 3.34
C ARG A 352 41.49 -7.77 4.66
N ALA A 353 40.79 -6.63 4.62
CA ALA A 353 40.48 -5.84 5.80
C ALA A 353 39.65 -6.64 6.82
N VAL A 354 38.62 -7.38 6.37
CA VAL A 354 37.81 -8.19 7.28
C VAL A 354 38.62 -9.34 7.89
N ASN A 355 39.51 -9.97 7.13
CA ASN A 355 40.37 -11.02 7.67
C ASN A 355 41.46 -10.49 8.62
N GLU A 356 42.05 -9.33 8.33
CA GLU A 356 43.07 -8.69 9.18
C GLU A 356 42.47 -8.19 10.50
N GLU A 357 41.29 -7.56 10.45
CA GLU A 357 40.65 -6.94 11.62
C GLU A 357 39.90 -7.95 12.50
N HIS A 358 39.25 -8.96 11.89
CA HIS A 358 38.36 -9.89 12.63
C HIS A 358 38.92 -11.31 12.72
N GLU A 359 40.15 -11.56 12.24
CA GLU A 359 40.75 -12.90 12.12
C GLU A 359 39.81 -13.95 11.48
N LEU A 360 38.83 -13.48 10.71
CA LEU A 360 37.70 -14.23 10.20
C LEU A 360 37.55 -13.90 8.73
N PRO A 361 38.14 -14.70 7.82
CA PRO A 361 38.02 -14.44 6.40
C PRO A 361 36.56 -14.58 5.99
N PRO A 362 35.97 -13.59 5.29
CA PRO A 362 34.63 -13.78 4.73
C PRO A 362 34.68 -14.92 3.72
N ASP A 363 33.61 -15.71 3.69
CA ASP A 363 33.44 -16.81 2.74
C ASP A 363 32.68 -16.34 1.49
N ALA A 364 31.93 -15.24 1.57
CA ALA A 364 31.43 -14.53 0.40
C ALA A 364 31.32 -13.02 0.62
N VAL A 365 31.56 -12.26 -0.45
CA VAL A 365 31.36 -10.80 -0.52
C VAL A 365 30.61 -10.47 -1.80
N TYR A 366 29.44 -9.84 -1.66
CA TYR A 366 28.59 -9.37 -2.77
C TYR A 366 28.56 -7.85 -2.77
N LEU A 367 29.06 -7.23 -3.84
CA LEU A 367 28.82 -5.82 -4.14
C LEU A 367 27.54 -5.72 -4.96
N VAL A 368 26.54 -4.98 -4.49
CA VAL A 368 25.21 -4.88 -5.10
C VAL A 368 24.85 -3.45 -5.47
N ARG A 369 23.90 -3.27 -6.40
CA ARG A 369 23.42 -1.92 -6.77
C ARG A 369 22.89 -1.17 -5.55
N ASN A 370 23.10 0.14 -5.51
CA ASN A 370 22.48 1.03 -4.54
C ASN A 370 20.96 0.76 -4.40
N SER A 371 20.44 0.78 -3.17
CA SER A 371 19.05 0.44 -2.82
C SER A 371 18.67 -1.04 -3.07
N SER A 372 19.59 -1.97 -2.79
CA SER A 372 19.38 -3.42 -2.89
C SER A 372 19.58 -4.17 -1.57
N VAL A 373 20.27 -3.60 -0.58
CA VAL A 373 20.34 -4.20 0.76
C VAL A 373 19.01 -3.91 1.46
N PRO A 374 18.24 -4.95 1.86
CA PRO A 374 16.93 -4.75 2.46
C PRO A 374 17.01 -3.94 3.76
N LYS A 375 16.15 -2.93 3.88
CA LYS A 375 16.05 -2.05 5.04
C LYS A 375 14.61 -1.94 5.51
N THR A 376 14.39 -1.76 6.81
CA THR A 376 13.07 -1.39 7.34
C THR A 376 12.70 0.02 6.86
N SER A 377 11.42 0.40 7.00
CA SER A 377 10.94 1.78 6.80
C SER A 377 11.66 2.84 7.65
N SER A 378 12.32 2.40 8.72
CA SER A 378 13.18 3.21 9.60
C SER A 378 14.68 3.14 9.27
N GLY A 379 15.07 2.50 8.16
CA GLY A 379 16.46 2.45 7.67
C GLY A 379 17.28 1.24 8.13
N LYS A 380 16.76 0.39 9.04
CA LYS A 380 17.54 -0.70 9.66
C LYS A 380 17.83 -1.81 8.68
N ILE A 381 19.07 -2.26 8.61
CA ILE A 381 19.48 -3.43 7.80
C ILE A 381 18.69 -4.67 8.24
N GLN A 382 17.95 -5.28 7.31
CA GLN A 382 17.27 -6.55 7.52
C GLN A 382 18.19 -7.70 7.10
N ARG A 383 19.13 -8.07 7.97
CA ARG A 383 20.14 -9.11 7.69
C ARG A 383 19.54 -10.45 7.29
N HIS A 384 18.42 -10.84 7.90
CA HIS A 384 17.71 -12.07 7.55
C HIS A 384 17.18 -12.04 6.12
N ALA A 385 16.50 -10.96 5.72
CA ALA A 385 16.04 -10.79 4.35
C ALA A 385 17.20 -10.71 3.35
N CYS A 386 18.34 -10.14 3.76
CA CYS A 386 19.55 -10.12 2.95
C CYS A 386 20.20 -11.51 2.82
N MET A 387 20.16 -12.31 3.88
CA MET A 387 20.59 -13.71 3.89
C MET A 387 19.70 -14.58 2.99
N GLU A 388 18.38 -14.41 3.09
CA GLU A 388 17.42 -15.06 2.18
C GLU A 388 17.70 -14.64 0.75
N ALA A 389 17.93 -13.35 0.47
CA ALA A 389 18.27 -12.87 -0.86
C ALA A 389 19.61 -13.44 -1.40
N VAL A 390 20.61 -13.67 -0.54
CA VAL A 390 21.84 -14.41 -0.95
C VAL A 390 21.52 -15.87 -1.24
N ARG A 391 20.78 -16.53 -0.34
CA ARG A 391 20.45 -17.95 -0.44
C ARG A 391 19.61 -18.25 -1.69
N ASP A 392 18.68 -17.36 -1.99
CA ASP A 392 17.67 -17.52 -3.03
C ASP A 392 18.14 -16.91 -4.37
N GLY A 393 19.23 -16.13 -4.35
CA GLY A 393 19.89 -15.60 -5.56
C GLY A 393 19.35 -14.26 -6.06
N ASP A 394 18.56 -13.57 -5.25
CA ASP A 394 17.79 -12.36 -5.62
C ASP A 394 18.57 -11.03 -5.50
N LEU A 395 19.86 -11.09 -5.18
CA LEU A 395 20.70 -9.90 -5.10
C LEU A 395 20.98 -9.29 -6.48
N LYS A 396 20.86 -7.96 -6.58
CA LYS A 396 21.28 -7.19 -7.77
C LYS A 396 22.80 -6.99 -7.77
N VAL A 397 23.54 -8.09 -7.96
CA VAL A 397 25.00 -8.14 -7.91
C VAL A 397 25.64 -7.28 -9.01
N ILE A 398 26.60 -6.45 -8.63
CA ILE A 398 27.55 -5.74 -9.50
C ILE A 398 28.82 -6.57 -9.64
N ALA A 399 29.36 -7.05 -8.53
CA ALA A 399 30.51 -7.94 -8.46
C ALA A 399 30.39 -8.83 -7.23
N LYS A 400 30.95 -10.04 -7.29
CA LYS A 400 30.96 -10.95 -6.14
C LYS A 400 32.25 -11.75 -6.09
N TRP A 401 32.62 -12.16 -4.89
CA TRP A 401 33.59 -13.22 -4.65
C TRP A 401 32.98 -14.22 -3.67
N VAL A 402 32.99 -15.51 -4.03
CA VAL A 402 32.32 -16.58 -3.26
C VAL A 402 33.25 -17.79 -3.17
N ARG A 403 33.69 -18.13 -1.96
CA ARG A 403 34.68 -19.17 -1.69
C ARG A 403 34.21 -20.57 -2.07
N TRP A 404 32.93 -20.89 -1.84
CA TRP A 404 32.41 -22.23 -2.13
C TRP A 404 32.05 -22.45 -3.61
N GLU A 405 31.95 -21.38 -4.41
CA GLU A 405 31.84 -21.49 -5.86
C GLU A 405 33.18 -21.89 -6.50
N GLU A 406 34.31 -21.48 -5.90
CA GLU A 406 35.66 -21.94 -6.30
C GLU A 406 35.88 -23.43 -6.00
N ILE A 407 35.20 -23.99 -4.99
CA ILE A 407 35.31 -25.41 -4.60
C ILE A 407 34.42 -26.32 -5.48
N ALA A 408 33.28 -25.82 -5.97
CA ALA A 408 32.33 -26.56 -6.81
C ALA A 408 32.83 -26.85 -8.25
N GLY A 409 33.92 -26.21 -8.68
CA GLY A 409 34.62 -26.55 -9.92
C GLY A 409 35.33 -27.91 -9.89
N VAL A 410 35.46 -28.56 -8.71
CA VAL A 410 36.35 -29.72 -8.54
C VAL A 410 35.65 -31.05 -8.19
N VAL A 411 34.42 -31.09 -7.67
CA VAL A 411 33.86 -32.38 -7.19
C VAL A 411 32.41 -32.62 -7.63
N ARG A 412 32.28 -33.17 -8.83
CA ARG A 412 31.15 -34.01 -9.24
C ARG A 412 31.13 -35.28 -8.36
N SER A 413 30.12 -35.50 -7.52
CA SER A 413 29.53 -36.83 -7.24
C SER A 413 28.50 -36.85 -6.10
N GLY A 414 27.25 -37.23 -6.42
CA GLY A 414 26.41 -38.15 -5.61
C GLY A 414 25.55 -37.61 -4.46
N GLY A 415 24.22 -37.63 -4.61
CA GLY A 415 23.25 -37.61 -3.49
C GLY A 415 22.93 -39.03 -2.95
N PRO A 416 21.70 -39.32 -2.48
CA PRO A 416 20.85 -38.67 -1.44
C PRO A 416 20.15 -39.70 -0.51
N THR A 417 19.41 -39.28 0.55
CA THR A 417 18.22 -39.94 1.20
C THR A 417 17.82 -39.18 2.50
N MET A 418 16.64 -39.23 3.14
CA MET A 418 15.17 -39.16 2.87
C MET A 418 14.42 -39.51 4.20
N MET A 419 13.23 -38.91 4.44
CA MET A 419 12.05 -39.42 5.24
C MET A 419 12.14 -39.41 6.80
N THR A 420 11.10 -39.21 7.66
CA THR A 420 9.61 -39.20 7.55
C THR A 420 8.87 -38.75 8.85
N ALA A 421 7.71 -38.09 8.65
CA ALA A 421 6.33 -38.28 9.21
C ALA A 421 5.92 -38.22 10.72
N GLY A 422 4.76 -37.56 10.99
CA GLY A 422 3.57 -38.24 11.56
C GLY A 422 2.68 -37.57 12.65
N ALA A 423 1.47 -37.11 12.24
CA ALA A 423 0.12 -37.24 12.88
C ALA A 423 -0.25 -36.50 14.22
N ALA A 424 -1.25 -35.60 14.25
CA ALA A 424 -2.72 -35.78 14.52
C ALA A 424 -3.11 -35.56 16.02
N SER A 425 -4.23 -35.00 16.51
CA SER A 425 -5.53 -34.49 16.00
C SER A 425 -6.45 -33.99 17.17
N ARG A 426 -7.45 -33.12 16.87
CA ARG A 426 -8.80 -32.91 17.52
C ARG A 426 -8.87 -32.35 18.97
N GLY A 427 -9.85 -31.55 19.43
CA GLY A 427 -11.09 -30.94 18.90
C GLY A 427 -12.04 -30.49 20.05
N PHE A 428 -12.97 -29.56 19.74
CA PHE A 428 -14.32 -29.27 20.33
C PHE A 428 -14.62 -28.28 21.49
N SER A 429 -15.36 -27.21 21.10
CA SER A 429 -16.63 -26.55 21.59
C SER A 429 -16.84 -26.15 23.07
N VAL A 430 -17.33 -24.96 23.54
CA VAL A 430 -18.42 -23.97 23.24
C VAL A 430 -19.32 -23.78 24.50
N ARG A 431 -19.80 -22.53 24.72
CA ARG A 431 -20.89 -21.96 25.58
C ARG A 431 -20.39 -21.07 26.73
N SER A 432 -20.71 -19.79 26.94
CA SER A 432 -21.84 -18.82 26.72
C SER A 432 -22.50 -18.42 28.05
N ALA A 433 -22.61 -17.11 28.35
CA ALA A 433 -23.64 -16.39 29.15
C ALA A 433 -23.04 -15.05 29.71
N THR A 434 -23.36 -13.87 29.15
CA THR A 434 -24.39 -12.87 29.54
C THR A 434 -24.17 -12.16 30.90
N ASP A 435 -23.94 -10.83 30.94
CA ASP A 435 -25.00 -9.79 31.04
C ASP A 435 -24.52 -8.40 31.54
N SER A 436 -25.21 -7.38 30.99
CA SER A 436 -25.59 -6.07 31.56
C SER A 436 -24.63 -4.85 31.57
N ALA A 437 -25.27 -3.69 31.43
CA ALA A 437 -24.78 -2.43 30.86
C ALA A 437 -24.76 -1.25 31.85
N ALA A 438 -24.05 -0.16 31.52
CA ALA A 438 -24.38 1.22 31.91
C ALA A 438 -23.64 2.27 31.03
N GLN A 439 -24.36 3.28 30.55
CA GLN A 439 -23.86 4.48 29.81
C GLN A 439 -23.53 5.66 30.76
N PRO A 440 -22.68 6.63 30.37
CA PRO A 440 -22.57 7.96 31.00
C PRO A 440 -22.90 9.17 30.07
N THR A 441 -23.09 10.33 30.73
CA THR A 441 -23.70 11.61 30.30
C THR A 441 -22.74 12.77 29.90
N ASP A 442 -23.33 13.78 29.24
CA ASP A 442 -22.86 14.96 28.45
C ASP A 442 -22.30 16.21 29.22
N GLN A 443 -21.41 17.03 28.61
CA GLN A 443 -20.93 18.37 29.09
C GLN A 443 -20.67 19.39 27.94
N ALA A 444 -21.00 20.68 28.18
CA ALA A 444 -21.35 21.74 27.21
C ALA A 444 -20.21 22.56 26.52
N SER A 445 -20.47 23.04 25.29
CA SER A 445 -19.57 23.72 24.32
C SER A 445 -19.65 25.28 24.25
N THR A 446 -18.55 25.95 23.84
CA THR A 446 -18.37 27.43 23.79
C THR A 446 -19.13 28.12 22.63
N PRO A 447 -19.31 29.47 22.62
CA PRO A 447 -20.04 30.17 21.54
C PRO A 447 -19.40 30.04 20.15
N LEU A 448 -18.07 29.95 20.09
CA LEU A 448 -17.33 29.70 18.85
C LEU A 448 -17.53 28.25 18.38
N ASP A 449 -17.48 27.29 19.31
CA ASP A 449 -17.71 25.87 19.02
C ASP A 449 -19.11 25.64 18.46
N ARG A 450 -20.16 26.31 19.00
CA ARG A 450 -21.52 26.22 18.46
C ARG A 450 -21.64 26.81 17.05
N MET A 451 -20.86 27.83 16.73
CA MET A 451 -20.89 28.47 15.41
C MET A 451 -20.18 27.61 14.35
N ILE A 452 -19.05 26.99 14.72
CA ILE A 452 -18.33 26.04 13.88
C ILE A 452 -19.14 24.76 13.72
N LEU A 453 -19.72 24.23 14.81
CA LEU A 453 -20.67 23.11 14.72
C LEU A 453 -21.84 23.44 13.79
N SER A 454 -22.44 24.63 13.91
CA SER A 454 -23.57 25.01 13.06
C SER A 454 -23.19 25.12 11.57
N ALA A 455 -21.95 25.53 11.26
CA ALA A 455 -21.46 25.60 9.88
C ALA A 455 -21.09 24.22 9.31
N VAL A 456 -20.50 23.35 10.15
CA VAL A 456 -20.24 21.95 9.82
C VAL A 456 -21.56 21.21 9.61
N GLU A 457 -22.52 21.35 10.52
CA GLU A 457 -23.87 20.83 10.34
C GLU A 457 -24.54 21.39 9.08
N HIS A 458 -24.30 22.66 8.73
CA HIS A 458 -24.85 23.25 7.51
C HIS A 458 -24.23 22.66 6.24
N GLN A 459 -22.90 22.52 6.16
CA GLN A 459 -22.24 21.90 4.99
C GLN A 459 -22.55 20.40 4.90
N ILE A 460 -22.65 19.72 6.04
CA ILE A 460 -23.12 18.34 6.12
C ILE A 460 -24.59 18.26 5.71
N ARG A 461 -25.47 19.20 6.11
CA ARG A 461 -26.87 19.25 5.60
C ARG A 461 -26.93 19.57 4.11
N LYS A 462 -25.98 20.35 3.58
CA LYS A 462 -25.91 20.69 2.16
C LYS A 462 -25.48 19.51 1.29
N VAL A 463 -24.47 18.75 1.72
CA VAL A 463 -23.96 17.57 0.99
C VAL A 463 -24.78 16.31 1.31
N ALA A 464 -25.16 16.13 2.58
CA ALA A 464 -25.92 14.97 3.03
C ALA A 464 -27.46 15.14 2.89
N GLY A 465 -28.00 16.34 2.69
CA GLY A 465 -29.43 16.55 2.43
C GLY A 465 -30.35 16.00 3.52
N GLU A 466 -31.36 15.20 3.13
CA GLU A 466 -32.33 14.56 4.04
C GLU A 466 -31.71 13.57 5.05
N ARG A 467 -30.43 13.18 4.86
CA ARG A 467 -29.67 12.28 5.76
C ARG A 467 -29.29 12.94 7.07
N ALA A 468 -29.30 14.27 7.09
CA ALA A 468 -28.94 15.09 8.22
C ALA A 468 -30.17 15.47 9.09
N VAL A 469 -31.24 14.68 9.06
CA VAL A 469 -32.41 14.87 9.93
C VAL A 469 -32.05 14.42 11.35
N GLY A 470 -32.05 15.37 12.29
CA GLY A 470 -31.71 15.09 13.69
C GLY A 470 -30.20 14.96 13.96
N LEU A 471 -29.36 15.70 13.22
CA LEU A 471 -27.92 15.76 13.50
C LEU A 471 -27.65 16.07 14.98
N LYS A 472 -26.81 15.24 15.57
CA LYS A 472 -26.19 15.49 16.87
C LYS A 472 -24.66 15.57 16.70
N PRO A 473 -23.93 16.27 17.58
CA PRO A 473 -22.47 16.36 17.56
C PRO A 473 -21.77 14.99 17.37
N GLU A 474 -22.29 13.94 17.98
CA GLU A 474 -21.72 12.58 17.93
C GLU A 474 -21.96 11.82 16.62
N THR A 475 -22.77 12.36 15.70
CA THR A 475 -23.21 11.62 14.51
C THR A 475 -22.01 11.28 13.62
N ASN A 476 -21.83 10.00 13.28
CA ASN A 476 -20.69 9.57 12.47
C ASN A 476 -20.92 9.88 10.97
N ILE A 477 -20.12 10.77 10.40
CA ILE A 477 -20.19 11.22 9.02
C ILE A 477 -19.92 10.09 7.99
N VAL A 478 -19.19 9.03 8.36
CA VAL A 478 -18.85 7.87 7.49
C VAL A 478 -19.77 6.66 7.74
N LEU A 479 -19.93 6.28 9.00
CA LEU A 479 -20.68 5.10 9.42
C LEU A 479 -22.18 5.38 9.63
N ASP A 480 -22.57 6.61 9.97
CA ASP A 480 -23.97 6.99 10.14
C ASP A 480 -24.54 7.85 8.98
N LEU A 481 -23.72 8.65 8.26
CA LEU A 481 -24.23 9.69 7.31
C LEU A 481 -23.87 9.73 5.82
N GLY A 482 -23.01 8.97 5.19
CA GLY A 482 -22.23 7.83 5.43
C GLY A 482 -21.41 7.84 4.18
N LEU A 483 -20.54 8.83 4.21
CA LEU A 483 -20.16 9.65 3.10
C LEU A 483 -18.96 8.99 2.46
N ASP A 484 -18.96 8.89 1.14
CA ASP A 484 -17.81 8.37 0.43
C ASP A 484 -16.61 9.36 0.51
N SER A 485 -15.44 8.94 0.03
CA SER A 485 -14.23 9.78 0.08
C SER A 485 -14.33 11.06 -0.76
N LEU A 486 -15.28 11.18 -1.67
CA LEU A 486 -15.48 12.34 -2.54
C LEU A 486 -16.51 13.32 -1.95
N GLU A 487 -17.60 12.83 -1.37
CA GLU A 487 -18.56 13.62 -0.59
C GLU A 487 -17.86 14.24 0.62
N ARG A 488 -16.93 13.51 1.26
CA ARG A 488 -16.06 14.05 2.31
C ARG A 488 -15.14 15.17 1.81
N LEU A 489 -14.63 15.04 0.58
CA LEU A 489 -13.83 16.07 -0.08
C LEU A 489 -14.67 17.32 -0.42
N GLU A 490 -15.94 17.13 -0.79
CA GLU A 490 -16.87 18.22 -1.10
C GLU A 490 -17.31 18.99 0.15
N ILE A 491 -17.58 18.28 1.26
CA ILE A 491 -17.82 18.88 2.58
C ILE A 491 -16.61 19.70 3.00
N ALA A 492 -15.41 19.16 2.82
CA ALA A 492 -14.18 19.86 3.13
C ALA A 492 -14.03 21.15 2.32
N ARG A 493 -14.19 21.09 1.00
CA ARG A 493 -14.15 22.29 0.15
C ARG A 493 -15.21 23.31 0.53
N GLY A 494 -16.43 22.87 0.83
CA GLY A 494 -17.49 23.76 1.31
C GLY A 494 -17.13 24.46 2.62
N LEU A 495 -16.38 23.78 3.50
CA LEU A 495 -15.89 24.33 4.76
C LEU A 495 -14.66 25.23 4.55
N GLU A 496 -13.76 24.89 3.62
CA GLU A 496 -12.64 25.72 3.18
C GLU A 496 -13.14 27.03 2.57
N ASP A 497 -14.19 26.95 1.76
CA ASP A 497 -14.87 28.10 1.18
C ASP A 497 -15.55 28.94 2.25
N THR A 498 -16.16 28.31 3.27
CA THR A 498 -16.90 29.02 4.33
C THR A 498 -15.96 29.79 5.27
N PHE A 499 -14.85 29.16 5.69
CA PHE A 499 -13.96 29.70 6.73
C PHE A 499 -12.65 30.30 6.18
N GLY A 500 -12.28 29.97 4.94
CA GLY A 500 -11.00 30.33 4.31
C GLY A 500 -9.84 29.49 4.86
N GLY A 501 -9.04 28.87 3.99
CA GLY A 501 -7.93 27.98 4.36
C GLY A 501 -7.95 26.69 3.52
N ARG A 502 -6.89 25.88 3.57
CA ARG A 502 -6.89 24.51 3.04
C ARG A 502 -6.77 23.52 4.20
N PHE A 503 -7.65 22.53 4.25
CA PHE A 503 -7.58 21.42 5.19
C PHE A 503 -6.74 20.30 4.57
N PRO A 504 -5.79 19.71 5.30
CA PRO A 504 -5.06 18.54 4.80
C PRO A 504 -6.03 17.40 4.49
N GLN A 505 -5.88 16.78 3.32
CA GLN A 505 -6.78 15.72 2.85
C GLN A 505 -6.80 14.52 3.83
N GLU A 506 -5.66 14.24 4.47
CA GLU A 506 -5.51 13.18 5.47
C GLU A 506 -6.35 13.42 6.74
N VAL A 507 -6.68 14.68 7.06
CA VAL A 507 -7.48 15.03 8.23
C VAL A 507 -8.93 14.61 8.02
N LEU A 508 -9.49 14.81 6.83
CA LEU A 508 -10.89 14.46 6.50
C LEU A 508 -11.10 12.96 6.36
N ASP A 509 -10.08 12.25 5.90
CA ASP A 509 -10.10 10.80 5.78
C ASP A 509 -10.10 10.11 7.16
N SER A 510 -9.57 10.80 8.18
CA SER A 510 -9.46 10.32 9.56
C SER A 510 -10.59 10.75 10.50
N ILE A 511 -11.49 11.62 10.05
CA ILE A 511 -12.56 12.18 10.87
C ILE A 511 -13.85 11.43 10.64
N GLU A 512 -14.44 10.99 11.75
CA GLU A 512 -15.59 10.12 11.74
C GLU A 512 -16.86 10.81 12.20
N THR A 513 -16.84 11.86 13.03
CA THR A 513 -18.08 12.50 13.54
C THR A 513 -18.20 14.00 13.25
N ILE A 514 -19.41 14.56 13.40
CA ILE A 514 -19.69 16.01 13.22
C ILE A 514 -18.88 16.86 14.19
N GLU A 515 -18.78 16.43 15.45
CA GLU A 515 -18.03 17.13 16.48
C GLU A 515 -16.52 17.08 16.22
N GLU A 516 -16.00 15.94 15.77
CA GLU A 516 -14.60 15.81 15.36
C GLU A 516 -14.30 16.65 14.11
N THR A 517 -15.25 16.73 13.17
CA THR A 517 -15.15 17.60 11.99
C THR A 517 -15.11 19.06 12.41
N ALA A 518 -16.01 19.47 13.32
CA ALA A 518 -16.06 20.83 13.86
C ALA A 518 -14.80 21.19 14.68
N ARG A 519 -14.29 20.27 15.50
CA ARG A 519 -13.04 20.50 16.25
C ARG A 519 -11.82 20.55 15.35
N ALA A 520 -11.72 19.68 14.36
CA ALA A 520 -10.61 19.69 13.41
C ALA A 520 -10.63 20.99 12.60
N ILE A 521 -11.80 21.40 12.11
CA ILE A 521 -11.94 22.66 11.37
C ILE A 521 -11.60 23.86 12.28
N ALA A 522 -12.03 23.85 13.55
CA ALA A 522 -11.64 24.87 14.52
C ALA A 522 -10.12 24.97 14.75
N GLN A 523 -9.39 23.86 14.63
CA GLN A 523 -7.92 23.81 14.76
C GLN A 523 -7.17 24.34 13.53
N TYR A 524 -7.74 24.17 12.33
CA TYR A 524 -7.14 24.61 11.06
C TYR A 524 -7.74 25.92 10.53
N LEU A 525 -8.67 26.51 11.27
CA LEU A 525 -9.28 27.80 10.97
C LEU A 525 -8.24 28.91 11.15
N PRO A 526 -7.95 29.75 10.13
CA PRO A 526 -7.05 30.89 10.29
C PRO A 526 -7.60 31.87 11.33
N GLN A 527 -6.73 32.65 11.99
CA GLN A 527 -7.10 33.55 13.09
C GLN A 527 -8.22 34.56 12.73
N ASP A 528 -8.29 34.98 11.46
CA ASP A 528 -9.34 35.85 10.90
C ASP A 528 -10.46 35.09 10.18
N GLY A 529 -10.43 33.76 10.17
CA GLY A 529 -11.46 32.88 9.60
C GLY A 529 -12.79 32.95 10.37
N VAL A 530 -12.74 33.17 11.68
CA VAL A 530 -13.94 33.45 12.50
C VAL A 530 -14.52 34.81 12.15
N ALA A 531 -13.69 35.84 11.97
CA ALA A 531 -14.13 37.17 11.55
C ALA A 531 -14.68 37.18 10.10
N ARG A 532 -14.14 36.34 9.19
CA ARG A 532 -14.65 36.10 7.83
C ARG A 532 -15.98 35.35 7.84
N ALA A 533 -16.11 34.29 8.64
CA ALA A 533 -17.36 33.57 8.82
C ALA A 533 -18.43 34.48 9.43
N VAL A 534 -18.11 35.27 10.46
CA VAL A 534 -19.00 36.29 11.04
C VAL A 534 -19.34 37.39 10.01
N LYS A 535 -18.41 37.83 9.16
CA LYS A 535 -18.68 38.79 8.06
C LYS A 535 -19.64 38.22 7.00
N ARG A 536 -19.49 36.95 6.60
CA ARG A 536 -20.40 36.27 5.66
C ARG A 536 -21.76 35.94 6.27
N ILE A 537 -21.79 35.56 7.55
CA ILE A 537 -23.00 35.32 8.34
C ILE A 537 -23.76 36.63 8.58
N ALA A 538 -23.06 37.73 8.88
CA ALA A 538 -23.63 39.08 9.05
C ALA A 538 -23.98 39.76 7.72
N ALA A 539 -23.37 39.36 6.59
CA ALA A 539 -23.70 39.83 5.23
C ALA A 539 -25.01 39.22 4.67
N GLY A 540 -25.73 38.40 5.44
CA GLY A 540 -27.14 38.08 5.19
C GLY A 540 -27.48 36.62 4.87
N ASP A 541 -26.52 35.70 4.77
CA ASP A 541 -26.83 34.31 4.36
C ASP A 541 -27.32 33.39 5.49
N PHE A 542 -27.21 33.79 6.76
CA PHE A 542 -27.68 32.96 7.90
C PHE A 542 -28.90 33.50 8.66
N SER A 543 -29.43 34.68 8.29
CA SER A 543 -30.61 35.27 8.98
C SER A 543 -31.94 35.06 8.24
N ARG A 544 -31.96 34.61 6.98
CA ARG A 544 -33.22 34.44 6.23
C ARG A 544 -34.00 33.16 6.53
N ALA A 545 -33.43 32.24 7.30
CA ALA A 545 -34.12 31.03 7.74
C ALA A 545 -34.75 31.13 9.15
N LEU A 546 -34.59 32.26 9.85
CA LEU A 546 -35.15 32.41 11.21
C LEU A 546 -36.10 33.57 11.44
N ASN A 547 -36.19 34.60 10.57
CA ASN A 547 -37.31 35.55 10.62
C ASN A 547 -37.54 36.22 9.27
N SER A 548 -38.67 35.90 8.64
CA SER A 548 -39.35 36.83 7.74
C SER A 548 -39.83 38.03 8.57
N THR A 549 -39.28 39.22 8.35
CA THR A 549 -40.03 40.48 8.15
C THR A 549 -39.05 41.67 8.01
N ASP A 550 -39.19 42.36 6.89
CA ASP A 550 -38.90 43.76 6.58
C ASP A 550 -37.48 44.38 6.56
N ALA A 551 -37.25 44.98 5.37
CA ALA A 551 -36.68 46.30 5.08
C ALA A 551 -35.19 46.60 5.33
N GLY A 552 -34.44 46.53 4.22
CA GLY A 552 -33.61 47.61 3.67
C GLY A 552 -32.54 48.30 4.52
N ALA A 553 -31.26 48.13 4.14
CA ALA A 553 -30.29 49.21 3.99
C ALA A 553 -28.98 48.69 3.39
N GLU A 554 -28.50 49.37 2.36
CA GLU A 554 -27.17 49.25 1.77
C GLU A 554 -26.07 49.56 2.80
N THR A 555 -24.97 48.82 2.82
CA THR A 555 -23.64 49.39 3.14
C THR A 555 -22.51 48.55 2.55
N ASN A 556 -21.66 49.24 1.77
CA ASN A 556 -20.38 48.80 1.23
C ASN A 556 -19.40 48.39 2.33
N ALA A 557 -18.69 47.27 2.14
CA ALA A 557 -17.42 47.00 2.81
C ALA A 557 -16.54 46.07 1.96
N GLU A 558 -15.65 46.68 1.18
CA GLU A 558 -14.53 46.05 0.49
C GLU A 558 -13.69 45.21 1.46
N ALA A 559 -13.46 43.94 1.14
CA ALA A 559 -12.48 43.07 1.79
C ALA A 559 -11.49 42.63 0.71
N SER A 560 -10.20 42.91 0.91
CA SER A 560 -9.15 42.49 -0.02
C SER A 560 -9.06 40.96 -0.05
N ALA A 561 -9.55 40.36 -1.13
CA ALA A 561 -9.31 38.96 -1.44
C ALA A 561 -7.79 38.74 -1.56
N ALA A 562 -7.27 37.68 -0.94
CA ALA A 562 -5.95 37.20 -1.27
C ALA A 562 -5.92 36.97 -2.79
N VAL A 563 -4.96 37.59 -3.48
CA VAL A 563 -4.82 37.42 -4.93
C VAL A 563 -4.47 35.95 -5.15
N ILE A 564 -5.45 35.18 -5.62
CA ILE A 564 -5.22 33.83 -6.13
C ILE A 564 -4.51 34.05 -7.45
N GLU A 565 -3.24 33.68 -7.51
CA GLU A 565 -2.52 33.67 -8.78
C GLU A 565 -3.26 32.72 -9.72
N PRO A 566 -3.76 33.20 -10.86
CA PRO A 566 -4.51 32.37 -11.77
C PRO A 566 -3.58 31.32 -12.38
N GLU A 567 -3.96 30.05 -12.27
CA GLU A 567 -3.38 29.01 -13.11
C GLU A 567 -4.09 29.06 -14.47
N ASP A 568 -3.55 29.83 -15.42
CA ASP A 568 -4.17 30.09 -16.74
C ASP A 568 -3.62 29.19 -17.86
N SER A 569 -2.68 28.30 -17.53
CA SER A 569 -2.13 27.29 -18.44
C SER A 569 -2.01 25.93 -17.76
N ILE A 570 -2.24 24.86 -18.52
CA ILE A 570 -2.18 23.47 -18.02
C ILE A 570 -0.79 23.15 -17.45
N GLU A 571 0.26 23.72 -18.02
CA GLU A 571 1.64 23.56 -17.55
C GLU A 571 1.84 24.08 -16.13
N GLN A 572 0.99 25.00 -15.67
CA GLN A 572 1.05 25.55 -14.32
C GLN A 572 0.42 24.60 -13.30
N PHE A 573 -0.56 23.78 -13.73
CA PHE A 573 -1.30 22.86 -12.87
C PHE A 573 -0.35 21.91 -12.15
N GLY A 574 -0.48 21.83 -10.83
CA GLY A 574 0.31 20.92 -10.00
C GLY A 574 0.15 19.46 -10.44
N GLU A 575 -1.03 19.08 -10.91
CA GLU A 575 -1.40 17.77 -11.43
C GLU A 575 -0.54 17.39 -12.64
N TYR A 576 -0.41 18.31 -13.60
CA TYR A 576 0.38 18.08 -14.81
C TYR A 576 1.87 17.99 -14.50
N LYS A 577 2.39 18.84 -13.61
CA LYS A 577 3.78 18.77 -13.14
C LYS A 577 4.09 17.42 -12.48
N ARG A 578 3.18 16.89 -11.65
CA ARG A 578 3.29 15.54 -11.05
C ARG A 578 3.29 14.44 -12.12
N LEU A 579 2.40 14.51 -13.11
CA LEU A 579 2.38 13.56 -14.23
C LEU A 579 3.74 13.52 -14.95
N ARG A 580 4.32 14.69 -15.26
CA ARG A 580 5.63 14.78 -15.94
C ARG A 580 6.77 14.19 -15.12
N GLN A 581 6.73 14.37 -13.80
CA GLN A 581 7.69 13.75 -12.88
C GLN A 581 7.55 12.23 -12.88
N ASN A 582 6.33 11.69 -12.78
CA ASN A 582 6.07 10.25 -12.82
C ASN A 582 6.52 9.61 -14.15
N MET A 583 6.24 10.26 -15.27
CA MET A 583 6.71 9.79 -16.59
C MET A 583 8.24 9.75 -16.67
N SER A 584 8.92 10.76 -16.11
CA SER A 584 10.38 10.80 -16.09
C SER A 584 10.96 9.70 -15.21
N GLN A 585 10.34 9.40 -14.07
CA GLN A 585 10.73 8.29 -13.20
C GLN A 585 10.55 6.94 -13.89
N MET A 586 9.44 6.73 -14.62
CA MET A 586 9.20 5.49 -15.36
C MET A 586 10.25 5.25 -16.45
N LEU A 587 10.65 6.29 -17.19
CA LEU A 587 11.73 6.19 -18.19
C LEU A 587 13.07 5.72 -17.57
N MET A 588 13.35 6.12 -16.33
CA MET A 588 14.58 5.74 -15.62
C MET A 588 14.60 4.27 -15.18
N THR A 589 13.48 3.55 -15.25
CA THR A 589 13.40 2.11 -14.92
C THR A 589 13.99 1.23 -16.04
N GLY A 590 14.18 1.79 -17.23
CA GLY A 590 14.62 1.05 -18.42
C GLY A 590 13.54 0.16 -19.04
N VAL A 591 12.34 0.12 -18.48
CA VAL A 591 11.18 -0.54 -19.08
C VAL A 591 10.37 0.50 -19.88
N PRO A 592 10.03 0.24 -21.15
CA PRO A 592 9.18 1.12 -21.93
C PRO A 592 7.84 1.39 -21.24
N ASN A 593 7.22 2.53 -21.57
CA ASN A 593 5.86 2.81 -21.15
C ASN A 593 4.93 1.70 -21.67
N PRO A 594 4.25 0.92 -20.80
CA PRO A 594 3.34 -0.14 -21.26
C PRO A 594 2.09 0.44 -21.92
N TYR A 595 1.74 1.69 -21.59
CA TYR A 595 0.57 2.38 -22.12
C TYR A 595 0.82 2.92 -23.54
N PHE A 596 -0.27 3.04 -24.30
CA PHE A 596 -0.26 3.52 -25.69
C PHE A 596 0.48 2.59 -26.68
N THR A 597 0.50 1.29 -26.40
CA THR A 597 0.93 0.27 -27.37
C THR A 597 0.08 0.37 -28.63
N VAL A 598 0.72 0.48 -29.81
CA VAL A 598 0.05 0.66 -31.10
C VAL A 598 -0.14 -0.69 -31.78
N HIS A 599 -1.39 -1.03 -32.06
CA HIS A 599 -1.77 -2.25 -32.79
C HIS A 599 -2.02 -1.94 -34.26
N GLU A 600 -1.34 -2.65 -35.15
CA GLU A 600 -1.36 -2.42 -36.61
C GLU A 600 -2.39 -3.30 -37.34
N SER A 601 -3.04 -4.22 -36.63
CA SER A 601 -4.03 -5.17 -37.16
C SER A 601 -5.21 -5.36 -36.20
N VAL A 602 -6.27 -6.04 -36.67
CA VAL A 602 -7.37 -6.49 -35.80
C VAL A 602 -6.80 -7.36 -34.68
N VAL A 603 -7.13 -7.04 -33.44
CA VAL A 603 -6.68 -7.82 -32.27
C VAL A 603 -7.60 -9.03 -32.07
N ARG A 604 -7.09 -10.21 -32.44
CA ARG A 604 -7.71 -11.53 -32.23
C ARG A 604 -6.97 -12.26 -31.10
N ASP A 605 -6.81 -13.57 -31.23
CA ASP A 605 -5.80 -14.38 -30.53
C ASP A 605 -4.37 -13.89 -30.78
N THR A 606 -4.16 -13.18 -31.90
CA THR A 606 -2.90 -12.56 -32.30
C THR A 606 -3.08 -11.07 -32.63
N THR A 607 -1.97 -10.34 -32.66
CA THR A 607 -1.91 -8.93 -33.06
C THR A 607 -0.53 -8.55 -33.62
N VAL A 608 -0.46 -7.46 -34.37
CA VAL A 608 0.81 -6.90 -34.88
C VAL A 608 1.16 -5.62 -34.14
N VAL A 609 2.34 -5.57 -33.51
CA VAL A 609 2.88 -4.39 -32.82
C VAL A 609 4.33 -4.16 -33.29
N GLY A 610 4.60 -2.98 -33.85
CA GLY A 610 5.94 -2.65 -34.36
C GLY A 610 6.40 -3.60 -35.47
N GLY A 611 5.47 -3.99 -36.36
CA GLY A 611 5.69 -4.97 -37.42
C GLY A 611 5.93 -6.42 -36.98
N LYS A 612 5.76 -6.75 -35.69
CA LYS A 612 5.91 -8.12 -35.16
C LYS A 612 4.55 -8.70 -34.78
N GLU A 613 4.28 -9.92 -35.23
CA GLU A 613 3.13 -10.69 -34.79
C GLU A 613 3.36 -11.26 -33.38
N LEU A 614 2.36 -11.10 -32.50
CA LEU A 614 2.37 -11.50 -31.09
C LEU A 614 1.05 -12.21 -30.76
N ILE A 615 1.08 -13.19 -29.85
CA ILE A 615 -0.11 -13.73 -29.19
C ILE A 615 -0.68 -12.65 -28.28
N SER A 616 -1.99 -12.40 -28.30
CA SER A 616 -2.60 -11.24 -27.62
C SER A 616 -3.60 -11.65 -26.55
N PHE A 617 -3.34 -11.22 -25.32
CA PHE A 617 -4.28 -11.31 -24.20
C PHE A 617 -4.76 -9.94 -23.74
N ALA A 618 -4.62 -8.90 -24.57
CA ALA A 618 -4.85 -7.50 -24.21
C ALA A 618 -6.16 -6.91 -24.79
N SER A 619 -7.08 -7.76 -25.26
CA SER A 619 -8.32 -7.34 -25.92
C SER A 619 -9.54 -7.99 -25.28
N TYR A 620 -10.67 -7.29 -25.33
CA TYR A 620 -11.97 -7.80 -24.89
C TYR A 620 -12.78 -8.45 -26.04
N ASN A 621 -12.11 -8.85 -27.11
CA ASN A 621 -12.71 -9.55 -28.26
C ASN A 621 -12.94 -11.04 -27.94
N TYR A 622 -13.73 -11.30 -26.90
CA TYR A 622 -13.93 -12.62 -26.29
C TYR A 622 -14.38 -13.72 -27.25
N LEU A 623 -15.16 -13.35 -28.28
CA LEU A 623 -15.79 -14.30 -29.20
C LEU A 623 -15.28 -14.17 -30.65
N GLY A 624 -14.23 -13.35 -30.88
CA GLY A 624 -13.67 -13.11 -32.21
C GLY A 624 -14.51 -12.23 -33.14
N MET A 625 -15.54 -11.55 -32.61
CA MET A 625 -16.50 -10.80 -33.43
C MET A 625 -15.90 -9.57 -34.14
N SER A 626 -14.89 -8.92 -33.54
CA SER A 626 -14.29 -7.70 -34.12
C SER A 626 -13.58 -7.94 -35.45
N GLY A 627 -13.22 -9.20 -35.75
CA GLY A 627 -12.61 -9.59 -37.01
C GLY A 627 -13.49 -10.48 -37.87
N ASP A 628 -14.76 -10.68 -37.52
CA ASP A 628 -15.68 -11.53 -38.29
C ASP A 628 -16.12 -10.82 -39.58
N PRO A 629 -16.03 -11.48 -40.76
CA PRO A 629 -16.41 -10.88 -42.03
C PRO A 629 -17.88 -10.43 -42.10
N ARG A 630 -18.79 -11.16 -41.44
CA ARG A 630 -20.23 -10.84 -41.45
C ARG A 630 -20.53 -9.57 -40.66
N VAL A 631 -19.88 -9.42 -39.50
CA VAL A 631 -19.96 -8.22 -38.66
C VAL A 631 -19.39 -7.01 -39.41
N SER A 632 -18.24 -7.21 -40.06
CA SER A 632 -17.58 -6.16 -40.86
C SER A 632 -18.45 -5.71 -42.04
N GLU A 633 -19.02 -6.66 -42.80
CA GLU A 633 -19.89 -6.32 -43.94
C GLU A 633 -21.17 -5.61 -43.49
N ALA A 634 -21.78 -6.03 -42.37
CA ALA A 634 -22.95 -5.35 -41.81
C ALA A 634 -22.66 -3.88 -41.46
N ALA A 635 -21.49 -3.61 -40.88
CA ALA A 635 -21.05 -2.25 -40.61
C ALA A 635 -20.85 -1.44 -41.92
N ILE A 636 -20.20 -2.04 -42.92
CA ILE A 636 -19.97 -1.41 -44.24
C ILE A 636 -21.31 -1.09 -44.93
N ASP A 637 -22.26 -2.01 -44.92
CA ASP A 637 -23.58 -1.81 -45.51
C ASP A 637 -24.37 -0.71 -44.80
N ALA A 638 -24.27 -0.64 -43.47
CA ALA A 638 -24.85 0.46 -42.72
C ALA A 638 -24.19 1.81 -43.06
N ILE A 639 -22.87 1.87 -43.30
CA ILE A 639 -22.20 3.07 -43.80
C ILE A 639 -22.72 3.46 -45.17
N ARG A 640 -22.81 2.51 -46.11
CA ARG A 640 -23.32 2.75 -47.48
C ARG A 640 -24.76 3.29 -47.44
N LYS A 641 -25.58 2.81 -46.50
CA LYS A 641 -27.01 3.15 -46.41
C LYS A 641 -27.30 4.42 -45.61
N TYR A 642 -26.65 4.60 -44.46
CA TYR A 642 -26.99 5.64 -43.48
C TYR A 642 -25.86 6.67 -43.27
N GLY A 643 -24.69 6.46 -43.88
CA GLY A 643 -23.49 7.26 -43.64
C GLY A 643 -22.73 6.85 -42.39
N THR A 644 -21.64 7.56 -42.12
CA THR A 644 -20.71 7.29 -40.99
C THR A 644 -21.15 7.89 -39.66
N SER A 645 -22.14 8.80 -39.67
CA SER A 645 -22.63 9.51 -38.49
C SER A 645 -24.10 9.82 -38.62
N VAL A 646 -24.83 9.80 -37.50
CA VAL A 646 -26.22 10.25 -37.44
C VAL A 646 -26.35 11.78 -37.37
N SER A 647 -25.24 12.48 -37.12
CA SER A 647 -25.09 13.95 -37.13
C SER A 647 -26.12 14.73 -36.30
N ALA A 648 -26.75 14.08 -35.32
CA ALA A 648 -27.72 14.66 -34.40
C ALA A 648 -27.97 13.74 -33.20
N SER A 649 -28.56 14.30 -32.14
CA SER A 649 -29.19 13.52 -31.08
C SER A 649 -30.31 12.64 -31.63
N ARG A 650 -30.49 11.45 -31.04
CA ARG A 650 -31.52 10.49 -31.45
C ARG A 650 -32.94 11.03 -31.28
N LEU A 651 -33.15 11.88 -30.28
CA LEU A 651 -34.46 12.48 -30.01
C LEU A 651 -34.96 13.39 -31.16
N VAL A 652 -34.04 14.02 -31.91
CA VAL A 652 -34.39 15.01 -32.93
C VAL A 652 -34.41 14.40 -34.33
N SER A 653 -33.25 14.02 -34.85
CA SER A 653 -33.10 13.47 -36.21
C SER A 653 -32.04 12.38 -36.32
N GLY A 654 -31.40 12.03 -35.21
CA GLY A 654 -30.37 11.01 -35.15
C GLY A 654 -30.91 9.59 -35.13
N GLU A 655 -32.21 9.38 -34.92
CA GLU A 655 -32.82 8.06 -34.94
C GLU A 655 -32.73 7.41 -36.34
N LYS A 656 -32.43 6.12 -36.39
CA LYS A 656 -32.34 5.31 -37.61
C LYS A 656 -32.95 3.94 -37.31
N PRO A 657 -33.55 3.25 -38.30
CA PRO A 657 -34.20 1.95 -38.06
C PRO A 657 -33.30 0.92 -37.37
N VAL A 658 -31.99 0.94 -37.65
CA VAL A 658 -31.01 0.01 -37.05
C VAL A 658 -30.89 0.18 -35.53
N HIS A 659 -31.11 1.38 -34.97
CA HIS A 659 -31.05 1.57 -33.52
C HIS A 659 -32.23 0.88 -32.82
N GLY A 660 -33.46 1.09 -33.31
CA GLY A 660 -34.64 0.40 -32.79
C GLY A 660 -34.56 -1.12 -32.96
N GLN A 661 -33.96 -1.61 -34.05
CA GLN A 661 -33.68 -3.04 -34.23
C GLN A 661 -32.73 -3.57 -33.15
N LEU A 662 -31.62 -2.87 -32.89
CA LEU A 662 -30.66 -3.25 -31.86
C LEU A 662 -31.29 -3.23 -30.47
N GLU A 663 -32.03 -2.18 -30.12
CA GLU A 663 -32.72 -2.08 -28.82
C GLU A 663 -33.72 -3.22 -28.60
N ASN A 664 -34.53 -3.52 -29.62
CA ASN A 664 -35.44 -4.66 -29.56
C ASN A 664 -34.71 -5.99 -29.44
N ARG A 665 -33.55 -6.13 -30.09
CA ARG A 665 -32.72 -7.33 -30.02
C ARG A 665 -32.12 -7.50 -28.62
N ILE A 666 -31.57 -6.44 -28.03
CA ILE A 666 -31.03 -6.43 -26.66
C ILE A 666 -32.12 -6.77 -25.64
N ALA A 667 -33.29 -6.14 -25.73
CA ALA A 667 -34.41 -6.42 -24.81
C ALA A 667 -34.82 -7.90 -24.85
N LYS A 668 -34.95 -8.48 -26.05
CA LYS A 668 -35.25 -9.90 -26.24
C LYS A 668 -34.14 -10.83 -25.77
N TRP A 669 -32.88 -10.46 -26.01
CA TRP A 669 -31.71 -11.21 -25.58
C TRP A 669 -31.68 -11.32 -24.06
N ILE A 670 -31.82 -10.19 -23.35
CA ILE A 670 -31.81 -10.19 -21.89
C ILE A 670 -33.11 -10.79 -21.34
N GLY A 671 -34.23 -10.71 -22.06
CA GLY A 671 -35.53 -11.20 -21.59
C GLY A 671 -36.34 -10.17 -20.80
N VAL A 672 -36.19 -8.88 -21.13
CA VAL A 672 -36.87 -7.75 -20.49
C VAL A 672 -37.71 -6.96 -21.51
N ASP A 673 -38.44 -5.95 -21.03
CA ASP A 673 -39.48 -5.31 -21.82
C ASP A 673 -38.93 -4.36 -22.89
N ALA A 674 -37.86 -3.61 -22.58
CA ALA A 674 -37.27 -2.64 -23.48
C ALA A 674 -35.77 -2.41 -23.21
N ALA A 675 -35.09 -1.77 -24.16
CA ALA A 675 -33.73 -1.29 -24.01
C ALA A 675 -33.52 0.07 -24.69
N ILE A 676 -32.46 0.77 -24.29
CA ILE A 676 -31.96 2.00 -24.91
C ILE A 676 -30.46 1.91 -25.11
N THR A 677 -29.97 2.37 -26.25
CA THR A 677 -28.54 2.38 -26.59
C THR A 677 -27.95 3.80 -26.59
N MET A 678 -26.71 3.91 -26.11
CA MET A 678 -25.93 5.15 -25.96
C MET A 678 -24.52 4.99 -26.56
N VAL A 679 -23.80 6.10 -26.72
CA VAL A 679 -22.56 6.18 -27.53
C VAL A 679 -21.33 5.56 -26.87
N GLY A 680 -21.29 5.38 -25.55
CA GLY A 680 -20.16 4.72 -24.89
C GLY A 680 -20.56 4.05 -23.58
N GLY A 681 -20.01 2.86 -23.30
CA GLY A 681 -20.34 2.09 -22.10
C GLY A 681 -20.02 2.83 -20.79
N HIS A 682 -18.89 3.55 -20.72
CA HIS A 682 -18.55 4.37 -19.55
C HIS A 682 -19.60 5.45 -19.29
N ALA A 683 -19.92 6.24 -20.31
CA ALA A 683 -20.91 7.31 -20.24
C ALA A 683 -22.33 6.78 -19.97
N THR A 684 -22.65 5.55 -20.39
CA THR A 684 -23.94 4.89 -20.07
C THR A 684 -24.12 4.74 -18.56
N ASN A 685 -23.10 4.27 -17.84
CA ASN A 685 -23.13 4.18 -16.37
C ASN A 685 -23.27 5.58 -15.75
N GLU A 686 -22.39 6.51 -16.13
CA GLU A 686 -22.37 7.88 -15.60
C GLU A 686 -23.72 8.58 -15.75
N THR A 687 -24.25 8.61 -16.98
CA THR A 687 -25.50 9.33 -17.26
C THR A 687 -26.72 8.63 -16.68
N THR A 688 -26.72 7.30 -16.53
CA THR A 688 -27.89 6.58 -16.03
C THR A 688 -27.97 6.73 -14.52
N ILE A 689 -26.88 6.46 -13.82
CA ILE A 689 -26.82 6.60 -12.36
C ILE A 689 -26.97 8.07 -11.97
N GLY A 690 -26.24 8.97 -12.64
CA GLY A 690 -26.28 10.41 -12.43
C GLY A 690 -27.65 11.05 -12.64
N HIS A 691 -28.53 10.39 -13.40
CA HIS A 691 -29.87 10.91 -13.73
C HIS A 691 -31.00 10.26 -12.95
N LEU A 692 -30.91 8.96 -12.66
CA LEU A 692 -31.99 8.22 -11.97
C LEU A 692 -32.05 8.53 -10.47
N LEU A 693 -30.90 8.85 -9.87
CA LEU A 693 -30.73 9.10 -8.44
C LEU A 693 -30.41 10.58 -8.23
N GLY A 694 -30.71 11.06 -7.02
CA GLY A 694 -30.40 12.42 -6.61
C GLY A 694 -30.21 12.56 -5.11
N PRO A 695 -30.10 13.81 -4.62
CA PRO A 695 -30.12 14.09 -3.18
C PRO A 695 -31.34 13.43 -2.50
N GLY A 696 -31.12 12.74 -1.39
CA GLY A 696 -32.15 11.97 -0.66
C GLY A 696 -32.24 10.48 -1.04
N ASP A 697 -31.52 10.04 -2.07
CA ASP A 697 -31.38 8.63 -2.43
C ASP A 697 -30.03 8.05 -1.93
N LEU A 698 -29.89 6.72 -1.94
CA LEU A 698 -28.66 5.99 -1.61
C LEU A 698 -28.26 5.06 -2.75
N ILE A 699 -26.98 5.08 -3.09
CA ILE A 699 -26.30 4.14 -3.97
C ILE A 699 -25.39 3.28 -3.11
N VAL A 700 -25.57 1.97 -3.15
CA VAL A 700 -24.66 1.02 -2.50
C VAL A 700 -24.03 0.15 -3.58
N HIS A 701 -22.71 0.07 -3.62
CA HIS A 701 -22.01 -0.63 -4.69
C HIS A 701 -20.85 -1.47 -4.13
N ASP A 702 -20.44 -2.49 -4.87
CA ASP A 702 -19.30 -3.34 -4.50
C ASP A 702 -18.01 -2.50 -4.40
N SER A 703 -17.14 -2.80 -3.44
CA SER A 703 -15.85 -2.11 -3.26
C SER A 703 -14.95 -2.10 -4.50
N LEU A 704 -15.09 -3.09 -5.39
CA LEU A 704 -14.32 -3.21 -6.63
C LEU A 704 -15.08 -2.72 -7.88
N SER A 705 -16.22 -2.04 -7.69
CA SER A 705 -17.03 -1.52 -8.79
C SER A 705 -16.23 -0.65 -9.76
N HIS A 706 -16.48 -0.85 -11.05
CA HIS A 706 -15.85 -0.11 -12.14
C HIS A 706 -16.00 1.41 -11.96
N ASN A 707 -14.96 2.16 -12.33
CA ASN A 707 -14.89 3.61 -12.09
C ASN A 707 -16.10 4.39 -12.67
N SER A 708 -16.70 3.95 -13.78
CA SER A 708 -17.90 4.62 -14.32
C SER A 708 -19.10 4.59 -13.38
N ILE A 709 -19.25 3.53 -12.57
CA ILE A 709 -20.31 3.43 -11.56
C ILE A 709 -20.05 4.48 -10.48
N VAL A 710 -18.79 4.59 -10.04
CA VAL A 710 -18.34 5.58 -9.06
C VAL A 710 -18.58 7.00 -9.58
N GLN A 711 -18.14 7.33 -10.79
CA GLN A 711 -18.37 8.65 -11.41
C GLN A 711 -19.87 8.96 -11.55
N GLY A 712 -20.69 7.98 -11.95
CA GLY A 712 -22.14 8.15 -12.01
C GLY A 712 -22.76 8.44 -10.64
N ALA A 713 -22.31 7.76 -9.59
CA ALA A 713 -22.78 8.03 -8.23
C ALA A 713 -22.43 9.46 -7.78
N LEU A 714 -21.22 9.93 -8.06
CA LEU A 714 -20.78 11.29 -7.76
C LEU A 714 -21.61 12.34 -8.50
N LEU A 715 -21.82 12.13 -9.80
CA LEU A 715 -22.63 13.03 -10.64
C LEU A 715 -24.10 13.09 -10.20
N SER A 716 -24.61 12.03 -9.55
CA SER A 716 -26.00 12.00 -9.07
C SER A 716 -26.26 12.93 -7.87
N GLY A 717 -25.24 13.20 -7.04
CA GLY A 717 -25.41 13.85 -5.74
C GLY A 717 -26.21 13.03 -4.71
N ALA A 718 -26.49 11.75 -4.99
CA ALA A 718 -27.02 10.80 -4.01
C ALA A 718 -25.93 10.37 -3.02
N ARG A 719 -26.33 9.86 -1.84
CA ARG A 719 -25.38 9.23 -0.93
C ARG A 719 -24.76 8.02 -1.61
N ARG A 720 -23.46 7.82 -1.45
CA ARG A 720 -22.81 6.61 -1.94
C ARG A 720 -22.14 5.86 -0.79
N ARG A 721 -22.27 4.53 -0.80
CA ARG A 721 -21.58 3.63 0.12
C ARG A 721 -21.01 2.42 -0.61
N ALA A 722 -19.76 2.09 -0.32
CA ALA A 722 -19.19 0.81 -0.73
C ALA A 722 -19.53 -0.28 0.31
N PHE A 723 -19.71 -1.52 -0.14
CA PHE A 723 -19.71 -2.71 0.73
C PHE A 723 -18.55 -3.64 0.35
N PRO A 724 -18.08 -4.51 1.26
CA PRO A 724 -16.98 -5.44 0.98
C PRO A 724 -17.24 -6.29 -0.26
N HIS A 725 -16.18 -6.63 -0.97
CA HIS A 725 -16.27 -7.32 -2.26
C HIS A 725 -17.08 -8.63 -2.18
N ASN A 726 -18.09 -8.74 -3.04
CA ASN A 726 -19.02 -9.86 -3.19
C ASN A 726 -19.75 -10.29 -1.88
N ASP A 727 -19.79 -9.40 -0.87
CA ASP A 727 -20.35 -9.70 0.45
C ASP A 727 -21.79 -9.20 0.58
N HIS A 728 -22.73 -10.06 0.16
CA HIS A 728 -24.16 -9.77 0.26
C HIS A 728 -24.67 -9.74 1.71
N GLU A 729 -23.99 -10.38 2.67
CA GLU A 729 -24.36 -10.37 4.09
C GLU A 729 -24.04 -9.01 4.73
N ALA A 730 -22.87 -8.45 4.45
CA ALA A 730 -22.50 -7.10 4.87
C ALA A 730 -23.43 -6.05 4.25
N LEU A 731 -23.83 -6.21 2.98
CA LEU A 731 -24.83 -5.37 2.34
C LEU A 731 -26.20 -5.48 3.05
N ASP A 732 -26.64 -6.69 3.39
CA ASP A 732 -27.89 -6.93 4.11
C ASP A 732 -27.89 -6.24 5.50
N GLU A 733 -26.80 -6.38 6.25
CA GLU A 733 -26.62 -5.71 7.54
C GLU A 733 -26.65 -4.18 7.40
N LEU A 734 -25.93 -3.65 6.40
CA LEU A 734 -25.88 -2.21 6.11
C LEU A 734 -27.29 -1.66 5.83
N LEU A 735 -28.02 -2.30 4.91
CA LEU A 735 -29.36 -1.87 4.55
C LEU A 735 -30.35 -2.04 5.71
N GLY A 736 -30.19 -3.07 6.54
CA GLY A 736 -30.99 -3.24 7.77
C GLY A 736 -30.89 -2.05 8.73
N LYS A 737 -29.74 -1.37 8.75
CA LYS A 737 -29.50 -0.18 9.59
C LYS A 737 -30.02 1.11 8.97
N VAL A 738 -29.84 1.31 7.66
CA VAL A 738 -30.02 2.64 7.05
C VAL A 738 -31.12 2.75 6.00
N ARG A 739 -31.70 1.64 5.50
CA ARG A 739 -32.64 1.65 4.37
C ARG A 739 -33.81 2.62 4.53
N SER A 740 -34.35 2.75 5.73
CA SER A 740 -35.51 3.62 6.02
C SER A 740 -35.22 5.12 5.88
N GLN A 741 -33.95 5.52 5.80
CA GLN A 741 -33.53 6.93 5.72
C GLN A 741 -33.55 7.49 4.28
N TYR A 742 -33.80 6.66 3.26
CA TYR A 742 -33.69 7.07 1.86
C TYR A 742 -34.97 6.81 1.08
N ARG A 743 -35.26 7.75 0.18
CA ARG A 743 -36.37 7.66 -0.77
C ARG A 743 -36.18 6.48 -1.73
N ARG A 744 -35.02 6.38 -2.38
CA ARG A 744 -34.63 5.26 -3.24
C ARG A 744 -33.29 4.68 -2.80
N VAL A 745 -33.13 3.38 -2.98
CA VAL A 745 -31.85 2.70 -2.82
C VAL A 745 -31.55 1.94 -4.10
N LEU A 746 -30.38 2.17 -4.69
CA LEU A 746 -29.85 1.40 -5.81
C LEU A 746 -28.64 0.59 -5.34
N ILE A 747 -28.76 -0.73 -5.41
CA ILE A 747 -27.66 -1.68 -5.24
C ILE A 747 -27.01 -1.89 -6.62
N ILE A 748 -25.68 -1.82 -6.71
CA ILE A 748 -24.95 -2.00 -7.98
C ILE A 748 -23.88 -3.08 -7.79
N VAL A 749 -23.92 -4.10 -8.65
CA VAL A 749 -22.92 -5.17 -8.75
C VAL A 749 -22.53 -5.39 -10.22
N GLU A 750 -21.38 -6.00 -10.46
CA GLU A 750 -20.98 -6.41 -11.81
C GLU A 750 -21.25 -7.91 -12.01
N GLY A 751 -21.77 -8.27 -13.18
CA GLY A 751 -22.00 -9.67 -13.53
C GLY A 751 -20.70 -10.48 -13.57
N VAL A 752 -19.59 -9.87 -14.00
CA VAL A 752 -18.23 -10.40 -13.89
C VAL A 752 -17.31 -9.24 -13.49
N TYR A 753 -16.53 -9.41 -12.43
CA TYR A 753 -15.62 -8.39 -11.95
C TYR A 753 -14.31 -8.41 -12.74
N SER A 754 -14.01 -7.30 -13.41
CA SER A 754 -12.91 -7.24 -14.38
C SER A 754 -11.49 -7.32 -13.77
N MET A 755 -11.33 -7.04 -12.48
CA MET A 755 -10.02 -6.98 -11.82
C MET A 755 -9.57 -8.34 -11.33
N ASP A 756 -10.45 -9.09 -10.66
CA ASP A 756 -10.17 -10.39 -10.05
C ASP A 756 -10.66 -11.58 -10.88
N GLY A 757 -11.53 -11.34 -11.87
CA GLY A 757 -11.96 -12.39 -12.79
C GLY A 757 -12.91 -13.41 -12.17
N ASP A 758 -13.58 -13.02 -11.09
CA ASP A 758 -14.70 -13.69 -10.46
C ASP A 758 -16.04 -13.02 -10.87
N PHE A 759 -17.14 -13.39 -10.23
CA PHE A 759 -18.48 -12.90 -10.57
C PHE A 759 -19.38 -12.80 -9.33
N ALA A 760 -20.34 -11.88 -9.39
CA ALA A 760 -21.27 -11.66 -8.29
C ALA A 760 -22.26 -12.82 -8.09
N ASP A 761 -22.57 -13.15 -6.83
CA ASP A 761 -23.72 -14.00 -6.48
C ASP A 761 -25.05 -13.23 -6.63
N VAL A 762 -25.42 -12.94 -7.89
CA VAL A 762 -26.63 -12.20 -8.24
C VAL A 762 -27.91 -12.77 -7.58
N PRO A 763 -28.12 -14.10 -7.48
CA PRO A 763 -29.23 -14.65 -6.71
C PRO A 763 -29.32 -14.10 -5.28
N ALA A 764 -28.22 -14.09 -4.53
CA ALA A 764 -28.18 -13.57 -3.17
C ALA A 764 -28.49 -12.07 -3.11
N PHE A 765 -27.95 -11.27 -4.04
CA PHE A 765 -28.26 -9.84 -4.13
C PHE A 765 -29.74 -9.56 -4.47
N ILE A 766 -30.39 -10.43 -5.26
CA ILE A 766 -31.85 -10.35 -5.50
C ILE A 766 -32.63 -10.57 -4.20
N GLU A 767 -32.21 -11.49 -3.34
CA GLU A 767 -32.85 -11.70 -2.04
C GLU A 767 -32.72 -10.46 -1.15
N VAL A 768 -31.52 -9.89 -1.08
CA VAL A 768 -31.24 -8.66 -0.32
C VAL A 768 -32.07 -7.49 -0.85
N LYS A 769 -32.13 -7.28 -2.17
CA LYS A 769 -32.96 -6.19 -2.74
C LYS A 769 -34.43 -6.35 -2.36
N ARG A 770 -34.95 -7.58 -2.39
CA ARG A 770 -36.36 -7.88 -2.11
C ARG A 770 -36.67 -7.64 -0.63
N LYS A 771 -35.80 -8.12 0.25
CA LYS A 771 -35.88 -7.92 1.70
C LYS A 771 -35.93 -6.43 2.06
N HIS A 772 -35.06 -5.63 1.46
CA HIS A 772 -34.94 -4.20 1.76
C HIS A 772 -35.74 -3.27 0.86
N ARG A 773 -36.52 -3.80 -0.10
CA ARG A 773 -37.26 -3.00 -1.10
C ARG A 773 -36.34 -1.99 -1.80
N ALA A 774 -35.19 -2.45 -2.26
CA ALA A 774 -34.22 -1.67 -3.03
C ALA A 774 -34.29 -2.07 -4.52
N MET A 775 -33.74 -1.21 -5.38
CA MET A 775 -33.50 -1.53 -6.78
C MET A 775 -32.13 -2.20 -6.92
N LEU A 776 -31.98 -3.07 -7.92
CA LEU A 776 -30.73 -3.72 -8.27
C LEU A 776 -30.36 -3.40 -9.71
N MET A 777 -29.12 -2.97 -9.90
CA MET A 777 -28.47 -2.82 -11.18
C MET A 777 -27.34 -3.83 -11.31
N VAL A 778 -27.32 -4.55 -12.42
CA VAL A 778 -26.25 -5.50 -12.77
C VAL A 778 -25.56 -5.00 -14.03
N ASP A 779 -24.25 -4.77 -13.93
CA ASP A 779 -23.40 -4.42 -15.08
C ASP A 779 -22.91 -5.70 -15.77
N GLU A 780 -23.47 -5.99 -16.95
CA GLU A 780 -23.18 -7.15 -17.79
C GLU A 780 -21.98 -6.94 -18.73
N ALA A 781 -21.17 -5.89 -18.53
CA ALA A 781 -20.15 -5.52 -19.48
C ALA A 781 -19.09 -6.61 -19.72
N HIS A 782 -18.83 -7.51 -18.77
CA HIS A 782 -17.92 -8.64 -18.93
C HIS A 782 -18.61 -10.00 -19.01
N SER A 783 -19.92 -10.06 -18.81
CA SER A 783 -20.71 -11.31 -18.77
C SER A 783 -21.56 -11.53 -20.02
N MET A 784 -22.03 -10.48 -20.70
CA MET A 784 -22.72 -10.62 -21.98
C MET A 784 -21.79 -11.25 -23.02
N GLY A 785 -22.21 -12.38 -23.59
CA GLY A 785 -21.45 -13.19 -24.55
C GLY A 785 -20.45 -14.17 -23.91
N THR A 786 -20.19 -14.09 -22.61
CA THR A 786 -19.16 -14.91 -21.95
C THR A 786 -19.73 -15.84 -20.88
N MET A 787 -20.85 -15.44 -20.25
CA MET A 787 -21.52 -16.19 -19.18
C MET A 787 -22.81 -16.83 -19.71
N GLY A 788 -23.18 -17.95 -19.08
CA GLY A 788 -24.29 -18.79 -19.52
C GLY A 788 -23.87 -19.78 -20.60
N ARG A 789 -24.78 -20.71 -20.93
CA ARG A 789 -24.50 -21.77 -21.92
C ARG A 789 -24.40 -21.22 -23.34
N THR A 790 -25.11 -20.14 -23.64
CA THR A 790 -25.21 -19.56 -24.98
C THR A 790 -24.81 -18.09 -25.02
N GLY A 791 -24.22 -17.57 -23.95
CA GLY A 791 -23.68 -16.21 -23.88
C GLY A 791 -24.72 -15.15 -23.55
N HIS A 792 -25.87 -15.53 -22.96
CA HIS A 792 -26.92 -14.57 -22.60
C HIS A 792 -26.61 -13.78 -21.32
N GLY A 793 -25.49 -14.04 -20.66
CA GLY A 793 -25.01 -13.27 -19.51
C GLY A 793 -25.22 -13.99 -18.18
N ILE A 794 -25.08 -13.23 -17.09
CA ILE A 794 -25.13 -13.80 -15.74
C ILE A 794 -26.52 -14.31 -15.37
N SER A 795 -27.56 -13.74 -16.00
CA SER A 795 -28.94 -14.23 -15.86
C SER A 795 -29.11 -15.67 -16.36
N GLU A 796 -28.56 -16.02 -17.53
CA GLU A 796 -28.57 -17.39 -18.06
C GLU A 796 -27.70 -18.32 -17.21
N HIS A 797 -26.54 -17.84 -16.74
CA HIS A 797 -25.62 -18.61 -15.90
C HIS A 797 -26.31 -19.18 -14.66
N PHE A 798 -27.11 -18.36 -13.97
CA PHE A 798 -27.85 -18.75 -12.77
C PHE A 798 -29.29 -19.20 -13.04
N ALA A 799 -29.71 -19.28 -14.31
CA ALA A 799 -31.10 -19.56 -14.71
C ALA A 799 -32.13 -18.65 -14.01
N LEU A 800 -31.82 -17.36 -13.91
CA LEU A 800 -32.63 -16.35 -13.24
C LEU A 800 -33.77 -15.86 -14.12
N ASN A 801 -34.83 -15.35 -13.49
CA ASN A 801 -35.79 -14.50 -14.18
C ASN A 801 -35.18 -13.09 -14.33
N PRO A 802 -34.88 -12.62 -15.56
CA PRO A 802 -34.19 -11.33 -15.76
C PRO A 802 -34.98 -10.13 -15.24
N ARG A 803 -36.31 -10.27 -15.07
CA ARG A 803 -37.18 -9.23 -14.50
C ARG A 803 -37.03 -9.04 -13.00
N ASP A 804 -36.28 -9.91 -12.32
CA ASP A 804 -35.95 -9.73 -10.90
C ASP A 804 -34.83 -8.70 -10.69
N VAL A 805 -34.15 -8.27 -11.74
CA VAL A 805 -33.18 -7.16 -11.76
C VAL A 805 -33.85 -5.95 -12.42
N ASP A 806 -33.72 -4.77 -11.81
CA ASP A 806 -34.42 -3.56 -12.27
C ASP A 806 -33.72 -2.90 -13.45
N ILE A 807 -32.39 -2.94 -13.47
CA ILE A 807 -31.55 -2.27 -14.45
C ILE A 807 -30.44 -3.23 -14.91
N TRP A 808 -30.47 -3.58 -16.18
CA TRP A 808 -29.36 -4.26 -16.85
C TRP A 808 -28.54 -3.23 -17.60
N MET A 809 -27.29 -3.05 -17.20
CA MET A 809 -26.35 -2.23 -17.95
C MET A 809 -25.40 -3.13 -18.71
N GLY A 810 -24.95 -2.72 -19.88
CA GLY A 810 -23.84 -3.38 -20.54
C GLY A 810 -23.13 -2.51 -21.55
N THR A 811 -21.99 -2.99 -22.04
CA THR A 811 -21.23 -2.36 -23.12
C THR A 811 -21.34 -3.16 -24.41
N LEU A 812 -21.34 -2.47 -25.54
CA LEU A 812 -21.25 -3.08 -26.88
C LEU A 812 -19.79 -3.23 -27.34
N SER A 813 -18.84 -2.71 -26.56
CA SER A 813 -17.42 -2.61 -26.95
C SER A 813 -16.56 -3.85 -26.71
N LYS A 814 -17.14 -4.93 -26.17
CA LYS A 814 -16.43 -6.17 -25.85
C LYS A 814 -16.91 -7.30 -26.76
N SER A 815 -17.69 -8.24 -26.23
CA SER A 815 -18.21 -9.40 -26.98
C SER A 815 -19.00 -9.02 -28.23
N MET A 816 -19.63 -7.84 -28.25
CA MET A 816 -20.47 -7.37 -29.36
C MET A 816 -19.71 -6.56 -30.42
N ALA A 817 -18.37 -6.47 -30.33
CA ALA A 817 -17.50 -5.92 -31.36
C ALA A 817 -17.93 -4.58 -31.96
N SER A 818 -18.38 -3.67 -31.11
CA SER A 818 -18.90 -2.37 -31.52
C SER A 818 -18.39 -1.25 -30.60
N CYS A 819 -19.09 -0.13 -30.57
CA CYS A 819 -18.93 0.94 -29.61
C CYS A 819 -20.31 1.26 -29.02
N GLY A 820 -20.36 1.79 -27.80
CA GLY A 820 -21.63 2.09 -27.13
C GLY A 820 -21.89 1.25 -25.88
N GLY A 821 -23.01 1.56 -25.25
CA GLY A 821 -23.55 0.80 -24.14
C GLY A 821 -25.07 0.81 -24.18
N TYR A 822 -25.69 0.01 -23.33
CA TYR A 822 -27.13 -0.07 -23.23
C TYR A 822 -27.61 -0.06 -21.78
N ILE A 823 -28.85 0.37 -21.60
CA ILE A 823 -29.67 0.06 -20.42
C ILE A 823 -30.87 -0.74 -20.90
N ALA A 824 -31.17 -1.84 -20.23
CA ALA A 824 -32.34 -2.67 -20.49
C ALA A 824 -33.09 -2.94 -19.17
N GLY A 825 -34.42 -3.04 -19.27
CA GLY A 825 -35.27 -3.22 -18.10
C GLY A 825 -36.74 -3.04 -18.44
N THR A 826 -37.49 -2.45 -17.52
CA THR A 826 -38.93 -2.19 -17.73
C THR A 826 -39.17 -1.13 -18.80
N ALA A 827 -40.32 -1.20 -19.48
CA ALA A 827 -40.70 -0.17 -20.46
C ALA A 827 -40.72 1.24 -19.87
N ALA A 828 -41.16 1.38 -18.60
CA ALA A 828 -41.21 2.66 -17.90
C ALA A 828 -39.82 3.25 -17.65
N LEU A 829 -38.84 2.44 -17.25
CA LEU A 829 -37.44 2.88 -17.08
C LEU A 829 -36.90 3.42 -18.41
N ILE A 830 -37.08 2.66 -19.48
CA ILE A 830 -36.52 2.98 -20.79
C ILE A 830 -37.19 4.20 -21.41
N GLU A 831 -38.52 4.32 -21.28
CA GLU A 831 -39.24 5.52 -21.69
C GLU A 831 -38.75 6.75 -20.94
N TYR A 832 -38.59 6.65 -19.61
CA TYR A 832 -38.08 7.76 -18.80
C TYR A 832 -36.70 8.21 -19.29
N LEU A 833 -35.74 7.29 -19.42
CA LEU A 833 -34.38 7.60 -19.87
C LEU A 833 -34.36 8.21 -21.28
N ARG A 834 -35.19 7.70 -22.21
CA ARG A 834 -35.25 8.16 -23.61
C ARG A 834 -35.55 9.64 -23.77
N TYR A 835 -36.34 10.20 -22.86
CA TYR A 835 -36.75 11.61 -22.92
C TYR A 835 -36.00 12.52 -21.95
N THR A 836 -35.26 11.95 -20.98
CA THR A 836 -34.73 12.74 -19.87
C THR A 836 -33.24 12.54 -19.59
N ALA A 837 -32.63 11.41 -19.97
CA ALA A 837 -31.23 11.14 -19.66
C ALA A 837 -30.29 12.05 -20.47
N PRO A 838 -29.44 12.88 -19.84
CA PRO A 838 -28.60 13.85 -20.53
C PRO A 838 -27.67 13.24 -21.58
N GLY A 839 -27.04 12.10 -21.26
CA GLY A 839 -26.15 11.36 -22.16
C GLY A 839 -26.85 10.73 -23.37
N PHE A 840 -28.18 10.75 -23.41
CA PHE A 840 -28.98 10.38 -24.58
C PHE A 840 -29.56 11.62 -25.29
N VAL A 841 -30.16 12.55 -24.53
CA VAL A 841 -30.86 13.71 -25.07
C VAL A 841 -29.90 14.73 -25.68
N PHE A 842 -28.80 15.03 -24.98
CA PHE A 842 -27.84 16.09 -25.36
C PHE A 842 -26.55 15.55 -25.99
N SER A 843 -26.48 14.24 -26.23
CA SER A 843 -25.39 13.60 -26.95
C SER A 843 -25.77 13.29 -28.40
N VAL A 844 -24.79 13.07 -29.26
CA VAL A 844 -25.02 12.48 -30.59
C VAL A 844 -25.52 11.05 -30.44
N GLY A 845 -26.29 10.53 -31.41
CA GLY A 845 -26.66 9.12 -31.40
C GLY A 845 -25.50 8.17 -31.74
N LEU A 846 -25.65 6.90 -31.35
CA LEU A 846 -24.73 5.83 -31.75
C LEU A 846 -24.60 5.79 -33.28
N PRO A 847 -23.38 5.63 -33.86
CA PRO A 847 -23.24 5.51 -35.31
C PRO A 847 -24.01 4.29 -35.86
N PRO A 848 -24.66 4.39 -37.03
CA PRO A 848 -25.45 3.29 -37.60
C PRO A 848 -24.61 2.04 -37.88
N SER A 849 -23.33 2.25 -38.24
CA SER A 849 -22.36 1.19 -38.45
C SER A 849 -22.05 0.41 -37.17
N SER A 850 -21.86 1.10 -36.05
CA SER A 850 -21.71 0.49 -34.73
C SER A 850 -22.97 -0.27 -34.33
N ALA A 851 -24.15 0.31 -34.54
CA ALA A 851 -25.40 -0.39 -34.24
C ALA A 851 -25.56 -1.69 -35.07
N ALA A 852 -25.24 -1.63 -36.37
CA ALA A 852 -25.27 -2.78 -37.26
C ALA A 852 -24.24 -3.85 -36.88
N ALA A 853 -23.02 -3.46 -36.50
CA ALA A 853 -21.99 -4.39 -36.03
C ALA A 853 -22.42 -5.15 -34.77
N ALA A 854 -23.03 -4.45 -33.81
CA ALA A 854 -23.53 -5.07 -32.59
C ALA A 854 -24.67 -6.07 -32.89
N LEU A 855 -25.63 -5.67 -33.73
CA LEU A 855 -26.71 -6.55 -34.20
C LEU A 855 -26.16 -7.81 -34.87
N ALA A 856 -25.24 -7.64 -35.83
CA ALA A 856 -24.64 -8.77 -36.54
C ALA A 856 -23.85 -9.68 -35.59
N SER A 857 -23.17 -9.12 -34.58
CA SER A 857 -22.46 -9.93 -33.58
C SER A 857 -23.41 -10.80 -32.76
N MET A 858 -24.59 -10.28 -32.39
CA MET A 858 -25.63 -11.06 -31.72
C MET A 858 -26.21 -12.16 -32.62
N ASP A 859 -26.39 -11.88 -33.92
CA ASP A 859 -26.90 -12.85 -34.88
C ASP A 859 -25.88 -13.97 -35.15
N VAL A 860 -24.59 -13.64 -35.23
CA VAL A 860 -23.51 -14.63 -35.35
C VAL A 860 -23.46 -15.51 -34.10
N LEU A 861 -23.54 -14.93 -32.91
CA LEU A 861 -23.50 -15.70 -31.66
C LEU A 861 -24.70 -16.64 -31.51
N GLU A 862 -25.89 -16.23 -31.95
CA GLU A 862 -27.07 -17.10 -31.94
C GLU A 862 -26.96 -18.27 -32.92
N GLN A 863 -26.27 -18.06 -34.05
CA GLN A 863 -25.98 -19.12 -35.03
C GLN A 863 -24.83 -20.04 -34.58
N GLU A 864 -23.87 -19.51 -33.83
CA GLU A 864 -22.64 -20.19 -33.39
C GLU A 864 -22.45 -20.11 -31.87
N PRO A 865 -23.41 -20.61 -31.05
CA PRO A 865 -23.34 -20.53 -29.60
C PRO A 865 -22.17 -21.34 -29.00
N GLU A 866 -21.62 -22.30 -29.75
CA GLU A 866 -20.44 -23.08 -29.37
C GLU A 866 -19.17 -22.24 -29.17
N ARG A 867 -19.15 -20.98 -29.66
CA ARG A 867 -18.06 -20.03 -29.36
C ARG A 867 -17.92 -19.77 -27.86
N VAL A 868 -19.04 -19.72 -27.14
CA VAL A 868 -19.06 -19.50 -25.68
C VAL A 868 -18.46 -20.70 -24.96
N GLU A 869 -18.84 -21.91 -25.39
CA GLU A 869 -18.28 -23.14 -24.85
C GLU A 869 -16.78 -23.24 -25.12
N THR A 870 -16.35 -22.86 -26.32
CA THR A 870 -14.92 -22.82 -26.68
C THR A 870 -14.18 -21.83 -25.78
N LEU A 871 -14.68 -20.60 -25.63
CA LEU A 871 -14.11 -19.60 -24.72
C LEU A 871 -13.98 -20.11 -23.29
N ARG A 872 -15.02 -20.79 -22.78
CA ARG A 872 -15.04 -21.40 -21.46
C ARG A 872 -13.94 -22.45 -21.32
N GLN A 873 -13.82 -23.37 -22.28
CA GLN A 873 -12.76 -24.37 -22.30
C GLN A 873 -11.35 -23.77 -22.34
N ARG A 874 -11.15 -22.69 -23.12
CA ARG A 874 -9.87 -21.95 -23.16
C ARG A 874 -9.54 -21.29 -21.82
N SER A 875 -10.55 -20.70 -21.18
CA SER A 875 -10.41 -20.04 -19.88
C SER A 875 -10.12 -21.05 -18.76
N GLU A 876 -10.85 -22.17 -18.73
CA GLU A 876 -10.62 -23.28 -17.81
C GLU A 876 -9.22 -23.89 -17.99
N LEU A 877 -8.76 -24.05 -19.25
CA LEU A 877 -7.41 -24.53 -19.53
C LEU A 877 -6.34 -23.59 -18.98
N PHE A 878 -6.43 -22.29 -19.28
CA PHE A 878 -5.46 -21.30 -18.79
C PHE A 878 -5.43 -21.27 -17.26
N LEU A 879 -6.60 -21.14 -16.62
CA LEU A 879 -6.73 -21.07 -15.18
C LEU A 879 -6.20 -22.33 -14.48
N SER A 880 -6.52 -23.50 -15.03
CA SER A 880 -6.05 -24.78 -14.48
C SER A 880 -4.52 -24.90 -14.57
N LEU A 881 -3.93 -24.53 -15.71
CA LEU A 881 -2.48 -24.55 -15.88
C LEU A 881 -1.79 -23.56 -14.91
N ALA A 882 -2.35 -22.35 -14.76
CA ALA A 882 -1.82 -21.35 -13.85
C ALA A 882 -1.89 -21.80 -12.37
N LYS A 883 -3.06 -22.27 -11.92
CA LYS A 883 -3.24 -22.79 -10.54
C LYS A 883 -2.36 -24.01 -10.27
N ASN A 884 -2.25 -24.94 -11.22
CA ASN A 884 -1.38 -26.12 -11.08
C ASN A 884 0.10 -25.76 -10.98
N ALA A 885 0.51 -24.63 -11.56
CA ALA A 885 1.87 -24.12 -11.47
C ALA A 885 2.12 -23.23 -10.23
N GLY A 886 1.11 -23.03 -9.38
CA GLY A 886 1.22 -22.22 -8.17
C GLY A 886 1.19 -20.70 -8.40
N LEU A 887 0.73 -20.24 -9.57
CA LEU A 887 0.52 -18.81 -9.81
C LEU A 887 -0.67 -18.32 -8.98
N ASP A 888 -0.52 -17.13 -8.38
CA ASP A 888 -1.62 -16.46 -7.69
C ASP A 888 -2.59 -15.85 -8.70
N THR A 889 -3.79 -16.42 -8.80
CA THR A 889 -4.87 -15.96 -9.68
C THR A 889 -6.00 -15.28 -8.93
N GLY A 890 -5.81 -14.95 -7.64
CA GLY A 890 -6.88 -14.44 -6.77
C GLY A 890 -8.11 -15.36 -6.76
N ASP A 891 -9.29 -14.72 -6.68
CA ASP A 891 -10.59 -15.41 -6.66
C ASP A 891 -11.10 -15.83 -8.05
N SER A 892 -10.27 -15.67 -9.09
CA SER A 892 -10.64 -15.99 -10.46
C SER A 892 -11.19 -17.41 -10.62
N GLY A 893 -12.36 -17.48 -11.26
CA GLY A 893 -13.09 -18.73 -11.49
C GLY A 893 -14.24 -18.54 -12.46
N GLY A 894 -14.34 -19.40 -13.48
CA GLY A 894 -15.50 -19.47 -14.36
C GLY A 894 -15.70 -18.29 -15.32
N THR A 895 -14.70 -17.41 -15.50
CA THR A 895 -14.78 -16.25 -16.41
C THR A 895 -13.58 -16.22 -17.37
N PRO A 896 -13.65 -15.47 -18.50
CA PRO A 896 -12.54 -15.34 -19.44
C PRO A 896 -11.49 -14.28 -19.04
N VAL A 897 -11.52 -13.81 -17.79
CA VAL A 897 -10.56 -12.86 -17.25
C VAL A 897 -9.76 -13.57 -16.17
N ILE A 898 -8.47 -13.78 -16.42
CA ILE A 898 -7.58 -14.44 -15.46
C ILE A 898 -6.46 -13.48 -15.06
N PRO A 899 -6.45 -12.96 -13.82
CA PRO A 899 -5.31 -12.22 -13.32
C PRO A 899 -4.17 -13.17 -12.94
N VAL A 900 -2.94 -12.67 -13.00
CA VAL A 900 -1.78 -13.23 -12.31
C VAL A 900 -1.24 -12.13 -11.41
N ILE A 901 -1.48 -12.27 -10.11
CA ILE A 901 -1.08 -11.31 -9.08
C ILE A 901 0.41 -11.46 -8.83
N THR A 902 1.10 -10.32 -8.85
CA THR A 902 2.57 -10.25 -8.74
C THR A 902 3.03 -9.57 -7.45
N GLY A 903 2.10 -9.01 -6.67
CA GLY A 903 2.41 -8.37 -5.39
C GLY A 903 3.17 -7.04 -5.47
N ASN A 904 3.57 -6.60 -6.67
CA ASN A 904 4.40 -5.41 -6.85
C ASN A 904 4.33 -4.85 -8.28
N SER A 905 4.15 -3.53 -8.41
CA SER A 905 4.00 -2.85 -9.71
C SER A 905 5.22 -3.04 -10.63
N MET A 906 6.43 -3.06 -10.07
CA MET A 906 7.65 -3.28 -10.84
C MET A 906 7.78 -4.72 -11.36
N VAL A 907 7.30 -5.70 -10.58
CA VAL A 907 7.28 -7.12 -11.01
C VAL A 907 6.29 -7.29 -12.15
N ALA A 908 5.05 -6.80 -12.01
CA ALA A 908 4.05 -6.80 -13.09
C ALA A 908 4.58 -6.15 -14.38
N LEU A 909 5.20 -4.97 -14.26
CA LEU A 909 5.75 -4.24 -15.40
C LEU A 909 6.86 -5.02 -16.12
N ARG A 910 7.80 -5.61 -15.35
CA ARG A 910 8.88 -6.43 -15.92
C ARG A 910 8.37 -7.72 -16.54
N LEU A 911 7.40 -8.37 -15.91
CA LEU A 911 6.79 -9.58 -16.43
C LEU A 911 6.10 -9.28 -17.77
N SER A 912 5.28 -8.23 -17.86
CA SER A 912 4.68 -7.79 -19.14
C SER A 912 5.74 -7.57 -20.22
N HIS A 913 6.82 -6.86 -19.89
CA HIS A 913 7.90 -6.60 -20.84
C HIS A 913 8.63 -7.87 -21.31
N ARG A 914 8.87 -8.83 -20.41
CA ARG A 914 9.49 -10.13 -20.75
C ARG A 914 8.56 -11.00 -21.60
N MET A 915 7.27 -11.02 -21.27
CA MET A 915 6.25 -11.70 -22.08
C MET A 915 6.20 -11.11 -23.49
N PHE A 916 6.27 -9.78 -23.62
CA PHE A 916 6.32 -9.11 -24.93
C PHE A 916 7.56 -9.54 -25.73
N GLY A 917 8.71 -9.69 -25.07
CA GLY A 917 9.95 -10.21 -25.68
C GLY A 917 9.81 -11.64 -26.24
N ASP A 918 8.93 -12.45 -25.66
CA ASP A 918 8.63 -13.83 -26.09
C ASP A 918 7.49 -13.95 -27.11
N GLY A 919 7.02 -12.82 -27.63
CA GLY A 919 5.93 -12.81 -28.58
C GLY A 919 4.54 -12.81 -27.93
N VAL A 920 4.40 -12.45 -26.65
CA VAL A 920 3.10 -12.41 -25.94
C VAL A 920 2.77 -11.01 -25.45
N ASN A 921 1.69 -10.44 -25.95
CA ASN A 921 1.19 -9.14 -25.53
C ASN A 921 0.16 -9.28 -24.40
N VAL A 922 0.54 -8.85 -23.20
CA VAL A 922 -0.31 -8.77 -22.00
C VAL A 922 0.04 -7.53 -21.19
N GLN A 923 -0.97 -6.83 -20.70
CA GLN A 923 -0.80 -5.50 -20.09
C GLN A 923 -0.79 -5.57 -18.56
N PRO A 924 0.08 -4.78 -17.89
CA PRO A 924 0.13 -4.74 -16.44
C PRO A 924 -0.91 -3.75 -15.87
N ILE A 925 -1.43 -4.09 -14.70
CA ILE A 925 -2.25 -3.20 -13.86
C ILE A 925 -1.41 -2.83 -12.63
N LEU A 926 -1.17 -1.54 -12.48
CA LEU A 926 -0.19 -0.95 -11.57
C LEU A 926 -0.85 0.05 -10.64
N TYR A 927 -0.19 0.40 -9.54
CA TYR A 927 -0.58 1.52 -8.69
C TYR A 927 -0.63 2.85 -9.48
N PRO A 928 -1.62 3.74 -9.25
CA PRO A 928 -2.70 3.68 -8.25
C PRO A 928 -3.98 3.00 -8.73
N ALA A 929 -3.99 2.35 -9.90
CA ALA A 929 -5.20 1.70 -10.42
C ALA A 929 -5.64 0.50 -9.55
N VAL A 930 -4.67 -0.13 -8.89
CA VAL A 930 -4.83 -1.13 -7.83
C VAL A 930 -3.81 -0.83 -6.73
N ASP A 931 -4.01 -1.37 -5.53
CA ASP A 931 -3.00 -1.28 -4.48
C ASP A 931 -1.67 -1.94 -4.90
N GLU A 932 -0.55 -1.48 -4.35
CA GLU A 932 0.79 -1.95 -4.75
C GLU A 932 0.96 -3.46 -4.57
N SER A 933 0.42 -4.02 -3.47
CA SER A 933 0.39 -5.47 -3.20
C SER A 933 -0.58 -6.25 -4.09
N ALA A 934 -1.44 -5.55 -4.84
CA ALA A 934 -2.45 -6.12 -5.71
C ALA A 934 -2.08 -5.97 -7.21
N ALA A 935 -0.88 -5.47 -7.52
CA ALA A 935 -0.39 -5.33 -8.89
C ALA A 935 -0.33 -6.67 -9.63
N ARG A 936 -0.73 -6.69 -10.91
CA ARG A 936 -1.02 -7.94 -11.65
C ARG A 936 -0.86 -7.78 -13.17
N LEU A 937 -0.73 -8.90 -13.87
CA LEU A 937 -1.09 -9.00 -15.29
C LEU A 937 -2.53 -9.50 -15.41
N ARG A 938 -3.29 -9.00 -16.37
CA ARG A 938 -4.63 -9.54 -16.67
C ARG A 938 -4.67 -10.16 -18.05
N PHE A 939 -5.01 -11.44 -18.09
CA PHE A 939 -5.14 -12.20 -19.33
C PHE A 939 -6.61 -12.28 -19.74
N PHE A 940 -6.93 -11.68 -20.87
CA PHE A 940 -8.26 -11.75 -21.48
C PHE A 940 -8.28 -12.86 -22.52
N MET A 941 -9.07 -13.90 -22.27
CA MET A 941 -9.21 -15.03 -23.19
C MET A 941 -10.12 -14.68 -24.38
N THR A 942 -9.87 -15.29 -25.53
CA THR A 942 -10.80 -15.31 -26.66
C THR A 942 -11.06 -16.75 -27.11
N SER A 943 -12.23 -17.01 -27.68
CA SER A 943 -12.56 -18.29 -28.30
C SER A 943 -11.63 -18.66 -29.46
N GLU A 944 -10.94 -17.66 -30.04
CA GLU A 944 -9.97 -17.86 -31.13
C GLU A 944 -8.61 -18.39 -30.65
N HIS A 945 -8.32 -18.35 -29.34
CA HIS A 945 -7.05 -18.89 -28.85
C HIS A 945 -6.96 -20.40 -29.08
N SER A 946 -5.82 -20.83 -29.60
CA SER A 946 -5.46 -22.25 -29.66
C SER A 946 -4.99 -22.74 -28.28
N GLU A 947 -5.09 -24.05 -28.04
CA GLU A 947 -4.57 -24.63 -26.79
C GLU A 947 -3.04 -24.47 -26.71
N GLU A 948 -2.34 -24.54 -27.85
CA GLU A 948 -0.90 -24.36 -27.94
C GLU A 948 -0.49 -22.94 -27.53
N GLN A 949 -1.21 -21.90 -27.98
CA GLN A 949 -0.97 -20.52 -27.57
C GLN A 949 -1.13 -20.35 -26.06
N ILE A 950 -2.16 -20.95 -25.47
CA ILE A 950 -2.41 -20.90 -24.02
C ILE A 950 -1.31 -21.62 -23.25
N ARG A 951 -0.98 -22.86 -23.64
CA ARG A 951 0.07 -23.65 -22.99
C ARG A 951 1.43 -22.97 -23.09
N TYR A 952 1.77 -22.44 -24.26
CA TYR A 952 2.98 -21.65 -24.46
C TYR A 952 3.00 -20.43 -23.54
N THR A 953 1.92 -19.65 -23.53
CA THR A 953 1.83 -18.44 -22.70
C THR A 953 2.00 -18.75 -21.22
N VAL A 954 1.25 -19.72 -20.69
CA VAL A 954 1.36 -20.09 -19.27
C VAL A 954 2.78 -20.60 -18.96
N GLN A 955 3.38 -21.39 -19.85
CA GLN A 955 4.77 -21.82 -19.70
C GLN A 955 5.75 -20.64 -19.64
N ARG A 956 5.56 -19.60 -20.47
CA ARG A 956 6.39 -18.39 -20.44
C ARG A 956 6.15 -17.54 -19.19
N VAL A 957 4.90 -17.44 -18.72
CA VAL A 957 4.60 -16.78 -17.43
C VAL A 957 5.31 -17.50 -16.29
N ILE A 958 5.20 -18.83 -16.22
CA ILE A 958 5.87 -19.64 -15.19
C ILE A 958 7.37 -19.41 -15.25
N HIS A 959 7.98 -19.54 -16.44
CA HIS A 959 9.40 -19.33 -16.61
C HIS A 959 9.86 -17.94 -16.16
N HIS A 960 9.14 -16.88 -16.54
CA HIS A 960 9.52 -15.52 -16.12
C HIS A 960 9.24 -15.23 -14.65
N MET A 961 8.20 -15.84 -14.08
CA MET A 961 7.91 -15.74 -12.65
C MET A 961 8.96 -16.50 -11.83
N GLU A 962 9.44 -17.65 -12.29
CA GLU A 962 10.62 -18.35 -11.74
C GLU A 962 11.86 -17.44 -11.83
N ASP A 963 12.13 -16.86 -13.01
CA ASP A 963 13.27 -15.94 -13.23
C ASP A 963 13.16 -14.59 -12.48
N LEU A 964 11.99 -14.27 -11.93
CA LEU A 964 11.73 -13.09 -11.09
C LEU A 964 11.63 -13.43 -9.60
N GLY A 965 11.93 -14.68 -9.21
CA GLY A 965 11.89 -15.15 -7.82
C GLY A 965 10.49 -15.26 -7.23
N GLN A 966 9.44 -15.28 -8.07
CA GLN A 966 8.04 -15.30 -7.63
C GLN A 966 7.43 -16.71 -7.55
N LEU A 967 8.11 -17.73 -8.09
CA LEU A 967 7.69 -19.13 -8.01
C LEU A 967 8.85 -20.01 -7.50
N THR A 968 8.59 -20.81 -6.48
CA THR A 968 9.52 -21.84 -6.01
C THR A 968 9.15 -23.18 -6.63
N ARG A 969 10.09 -23.84 -7.32
CA ARG A 969 9.84 -25.18 -7.88
C ARG A 969 9.63 -26.21 -6.75
N PRO A 970 8.60 -27.06 -6.82
CA PRO A 970 8.70 -28.39 -6.25
C PRO A 970 9.76 -29.13 -7.06
N ILE A 971 10.80 -29.66 -6.41
CA ILE A 971 11.76 -30.56 -7.05
C ILE A 971 10.98 -31.75 -7.61
N PRO A 972 10.99 -32.02 -8.93
CA PRO A 972 10.29 -33.17 -9.48
C PRO A 972 10.96 -34.45 -8.98
N GLN A 973 10.31 -35.18 -8.07
CA GLN A 973 10.65 -36.58 -7.81
C GLN A 973 10.07 -37.40 -8.95
N THR A 974 10.89 -37.74 -9.96
CA THR A 974 10.64 -38.95 -10.76
C THR A 974 11.90 -39.39 -11.50
N ALA A 975 12.14 -40.71 -11.45
CA ALA A 975 13.08 -41.49 -12.27
C ALA A 975 14.57 -41.53 -11.84
N ILE A 976 14.87 -42.06 -10.65
CA ILE A 976 16.05 -42.93 -10.48
C ILE A 976 15.62 -44.20 -9.74
N HIS A 977 15.87 -45.35 -10.38
CA HIS A 977 15.65 -46.74 -9.95
C HIS A 977 14.25 -47.34 -10.09
N GLN A 978 13.98 -47.94 -11.25
CA GLN A 978 13.77 -49.39 -11.35
C GLN A 978 13.75 -49.82 -12.84
N GLU A 979 14.92 -50.14 -13.40
CA GLU A 979 15.03 -51.18 -14.44
C GLU A 979 16.50 -51.59 -14.61
N SER A 980 16.99 -52.39 -13.66
CA SER A 980 18.13 -53.29 -13.93
C SER A 980 18.01 -54.49 -13.01
N ARG A 981 17.97 -55.68 -13.61
CA ARG A 981 17.96 -57.03 -13.03
C ARG A 981 16.57 -57.63 -12.75
N ARG A 982 16.00 -58.24 -13.80
CA ARG A 982 15.73 -59.70 -13.85
C ARG A 982 15.28 -60.12 -15.26
N ARG A 983 16.24 -60.48 -16.11
CA ARG A 983 16.08 -61.57 -17.08
C ARG A 983 17.24 -62.53 -16.86
N GLY A 984 17.00 -63.54 -16.03
CA GLY A 984 17.71 -64.81 -16.05
C GLY A 984 17.00 -65.78 -17.03
N PRO A 985 17.67 -66.84 -17.47
CA PRO A 985 17.38 -67.52 -18.74
C PRO A 985 16.33 -68.62 -18.64
N ILE A 986 15.59 -68.78 -19.74
CA ILE A 986 15.19 -70.01 -20.46
C ILE A 986 14.72 -71.24 -19.66
N ALA A 987 13.51 -71.69 -20.05
CA ALA A 987 12.94 -73.06 -20.04
C ALA A 987 12.66 -73.75 -18.70
N SER A 988 11.36 -73.91 -18.38
CA SER A 988 10.57 -75.16 -18.50
C SER A 988 9.20 -74.95 -17.87
#